data_AF-S6GCI4-F1
#
_entry.id   AF-S6GCI4-F1
#
_cell.length_a   1.000
_cell.length_b   1.000
_cell.length_c   1.000
_cell.angle_alpha   90.00
_cell.angle_beta   90.00
_cell.angle_gamma   90.00
#
_symmetry.space_group_name_H-M   'P 1'
#
loop_
_entity.id
_entity.type
_entity.pdbx_description
1 polymer ?
#
loop_
_entity_poly.entity_id
_entity_poly.type
_entity_poly.pdbx_seq_one_letter_code
_entity_poly.pdbx_strand_id
1 'polypeptide(L)'
;MQSGLNHYYRLIWNAVQHCWVVVGELGKGRGKKSKGISALVGMAIAISGLLMPNLSSAAPVLSQIQQGQGSVDQQGAITTINQQSQQLSLDWQSFNVQAHEQVNFIQPNRQSIAINTILDNQGSKIHGQINANGQVWLVNPNGILFGEHAQVNVGGIVASSLALSSKQGDTALFIKDVDSTLIQNDGYIQTSSGGYIALIGAQVRNTGTLVSEGGNISLAAGSTVNLTFAGEALLSLDIQQSTLDNLVDNRGLIRAQGGRVLMNAGAKDSLLASVVNNQGVIEARGVVEQNGEIILLSGMTAGTTYVDGTLDASAKVDAADGGFIETSGHKVKVAASTVITTQSVNKSGLWLIDPEDFTVAATGGDMDIVTLEGYLSGGNWKVETESTGTGNGDIFINDAVSWNANTTLTLSAYRNIEINASITATGANGKVDLKYGQGAVASGNTASYSIDTANNAQVNLQQGLNFSTTLGFDGVQIDHTVITSLGAQGSTTGTDLQGMRGGFAGHYVLGANIDASGTVLWNGGKGFAAVGGSTNQFSGSLDGLGHSIDQLFIDKPNADYQGLIGKSSLNSRVSNIALTSVDITAKHNVGGLIGDSRSMVNNSSVTGVISGNSQVGGLIGIADQGSVNNSYTAVVVDAVGDSTGGLIGSSGVEVSNSYATGAVDGGSGRWTGGLIGNGAGNVSHSYATGAVDGREWVGGLIGLLSSAKTVNNSYAAGAVEGFGLVGGLIGFVAVGNVSNSYATGSVSAVNIAVGGLIGRLDHGSVSTSYATGLVSGTSTFNPVDNGLIGYISAALGNINTVSDSFWNKDTSGQIGSAGAGATVVGKTSTEMQQSATFSAWDTSTWRIYEGSTTPLLKSFLTAYSDVIDPLTTQYDGSNLVTLTDHLYANTLSADAGIYAVSVFSDQQGFDLSNESAMITIAPKSISLSATRVYDGTTDLSLSLLSTDDLVGSDSLNYSGLVNLAAKDAGTQTIIIDALMLNNSNYQLAGPHLATINPMSTPSSSVQSQVSNISAALLNANFSTLNEKFSDALITDQLSGDDDINAQDKLINSAALGR
;
A
#
# COMPACT_ATOMS: atom_id res chain seq x y z
N MET A 1 -5.92 -4.24 50.05
CA MET A 1 -6.98 -5.26 49.87
C MET A 1 -6.96 -5.63 48.39
N GLN A 2 -6.90 -6.90 47.95
CA GLN A 2 -6.92 -8.19 48.66
C GLN A 2 -5.91 -9.17 48.00
N SER A 3 -5.76 -10.36 48.57
CA SER A 3 -4.71 -11.37 48.26
C SER A 3 -4.61 -11.82 46.80
N GLY A 4 -3.38 -12.12 46.35
CA GLY A 4 -3.14 -12.89 45.13
C GLY A 4 -3.41 -14.40 45.30
N LEU A 5 -3.56 -15.09 44.16
CA LEU A 5 -3.70 -16.54 44.05
C LEU A 5 -2.86 -17.04 42.87
N ASN A 6 -1.72 -17.67 43.15
CA ASN A 6 -1.03 -18.49 42.16
C ASN A 6 -1.87 -19.75 41.92
N HIS A 7 -2.43 -19.92 40.74
CA HIS A 7 -3.07 -21.19 40.36
C HIS A 7 -2.00 -22.21 39.94
N TYR A 8 -1.64 -23.09 40.86
CA TYR A 8 -0.79 -24.25 40.56
C TYR A 8 -1.64 -25.34 39.90
N TYR A 9 -1.25 -25.72 38.68
CA TYR A 9 -1.87 -26.81 37.93
C TYR A 9 -0.98 -28.05 37.94
N ARG A 10 -1.56 -29.23 37.69
CA ARG A 10 -0.79 -30.45 37.42
C ARG A 10 -1.27 -31.18 36.19
N LEU A 11 -0.34 -31.82 35.50
CA LEU A 11 -0.62 -32.69 34.36
C LEU A 11 -0.96 -34.11 34.85
N ILE A 12 -2.00 -34.72 34.28
CA ILE A 12 -2.30 -36.15 34.44
C ILE A 12 -2.42 -36.78 33.06
N TRP A 13 -1.77 -37.94 32.88
CA TRP A 13 -1.89 -38.74 31.67
C TRP A 13 -3.31 -39.31 31.53
N ASN A 14 -4.01 -38.96 30.45
CA ASN A 14 -5.31 -39.52 30.13
C ASN A 14 -5.15 -40.72 29.19
N ALA A 15 -5.32 -41.94 29.73
CA ALA A 15 -5.20 -43.19 28.99
C ALA A 15 -6.29 -43.42 27.91
N VAL A 16 -7.33 -42.58 27.83
CA VAL A 16 -8.36 -42.62 26.77
C VAL A 16 -8.05 -41.66 25.62
N GLN A 17 -7.34 -40.55 25.91
CA GLN A 17 -7.01 -39.51 24.93
C GLN A 17 -5.53 -39.54 24.50
N HIS A 18 -4.69 -40.39 25.10
CA HIS A 18 -3.25 -40.52 24.83
C HIS A 18 -2.47 -39.20 24.95
N CYS A 19 -2.91 -38.29 25.82
CA CYS A 19 -2.27 -37.00 26.06
C CYS A 19 -2.21 -36.65 27.56
N TRP A 20 -1.38 -35.67 27.90
CA TRP A 20 -1.34 -35.06 29.23
C TRP A 20 -2.39 -33.96 29.32
N VAL A 21 -3.29 -34.06 30.30
CA VAL A 21 -4.39 -33.11 30.50
C VAL A 21 -4.15 -32.31 31.78
N VAL A 22 -4.32 -30.99 31.68
CA VAL A 22 -4.20 -30.06 32.81
C VAL A 22 -5.43 -30.20 33.71
N VAL A 23 -5.21 -30.40 35.02
CA VAL A 23 -6.29 -30.41 36.02
C VAL A 23 -5.89 -29.65 37.28
N GLY A 24 -6.90 -29.15 38.00
CA GLY A 24 -6.72 -28.51 39.31
C GLY A 24 -6.13 -29.48 40.35
N GLU A 25 -5.35 -28.93 41.27
CA GLU A 25 -4.53 -29.68 42.23
C GLU A 25 -5.28 -30.76 43.05
N LEU A 26 -6.58 -30.55 43.32
CA LEU A 26 -7.45 -31.42 44.12
C LEU A 26 -7.93 -32.70 43.42
N GLY A 27 -7.65 -32.88 42.12
CA GLY A 27 -7.99 -34.13 41.42
C GLY A 27 -7.32 -35.36 42.06
N LYS A 28 -8.02 -36.50 42.20
CA LYS A 28 -7.41 -37.72 42.75
C LYS A 28 -6.68 -38.52 41.66
N GLY A 29 -5.35 -38.61 41.75
CA GLY A 29 -4.54 -39.42 40.84
C GLY A 29 -4.46 -40.90 41.28
N ARG A 30 -4.50 -41.84 40.33
CA ARG A 30 -4.24 -43.27 40.58
C ARG A 30 -2.79 -43.61 40.23
N GLY A 31 -1.96 -43.92 41.22
CA GLY A 31 -0.61 -44.44 40.99
C GLY A 31 -0.61 -45.88 40.45
N LYS A 32 0.38 -46.21 39.60
CA LYS A 32 0.64 -47.59 39.15
C LYS A 32 0.99 -48.47 40.36
N LYS A 33 0.25 -49.55 40.58
CA LYS A 33 0.62 -50.57 41.58
C LYS A 33 1.69 -51.51 41.00
N SER A 34 2.85 -51.59 41.64
CA SER A 34 3.76 -52.72 41.46
C SER A 34 3.22 -53.95 42.20
N LYS A 35 3.56 -55.14 41.70
CA LYS A 35 3.48 -56.40 42.44
C LYS A 35 4.75 -57.21 42.20
N GLY A 36 5.66 -57.16 43.17
CA GLY A 36 6.63 -58.24 43.33
C GLY A 36 5.93 -59.47 43.94
N ILE A 37 6.38 -60.67 43.56
CA ILE A 37 5.89 -61.94 44.11
C ILE A 37 7.11 -62.75 44.54
N SER A 38 7.04 -63.37 45.72
CA SER A 38 8.08 -64.29 46.19
C SER A 38 7.48 -65.44 46.99
N ALA A 39 7.56 -66.63 46.38
CA ALA A 39 7.84 -67.94 46.97
C ALA A 39 6.79 -68.74 47.81
N LEU A 40 6.73 -70.05 47.50
CA LEU A 40 6.31 -71.24 48.30
C LEU A 40 4.80 -71.33 48.65
N VAL A 41 4.07 -72.47 48.65
CA VAL A 41 4.24 -73.92 48.33
C VAL A 41 2.79 -74.49 48.13
N GLY A 42 2.47 -75.62 47.47
CA GLY A 42 3.19 -76.67 46.73
C GLY A 42 2.27 -77.91 46.50
N MET A 43 2.78 -79.00 45.88
CA MET A 43 2.07 -80.26 45.47
C MET A 43 0.99 -80.15 44.36
N ALA A 44 0.79 -81.10 43.44
CA ALA A 44 1.62 -82.21 42.89
C ALA A 44 0.94 -82.80 41.61
N ILE A 45 1.69 -83.57 40.77
CA ILE A 45 1.20 -84.50 39.70
C ILE A 45 0.60 -83.79 38.43
N ALA A 46 0.99 -84.06 37.16
CA ALA A 46 2.03 -84.92 36.57
C ALA A 46 2.43 -84.55 35.10
N ILE A 47 3.70 -84.80 34.76
CA ILE A 47 4.25 -85.37 33.49
C ILE A 47 3.69 -84.77 32.16
N SER A 48 4.32 -83.76 31.54
CA SER A 48 5.53 -83.80 30.66
C SER A 48 5.25 -84.10 29.18
N GLY A 49 5.56 -83.13 28.30
CA GLY A 49 5.47 -83.25 26.84
C GLY A 49 5.96 -82.02 26.06
N LEU A 50 7.28 -81.78 26.06
CA LEU A 50 8.02 -80.89 25.13
C LEU A 50 7.50 -79.45 24.92
N LEU A 51 7.93 -78.54 25.80
CA LEU A 51 8.08 -77.12 25.47
C LEU A 51 9.39 -76.92 24.69
N MET A 52 9.31 -76.55 23.42
CA MET A 52 10.42 -75.87 22.75
C MET A 52 10.45 -74.40 23.22
N PRO A 53 11.61 -73.82 23.53
CA PRO A 53 11.70 -72.37 23.67
C PRO A 53 11.52 -71.73 22.29
N ASN A 54 10.46 -70.94 22.11
CA ASN A 54 10.39 -70.01 21.00
C ASN A 54 11.49 -68.96 21.19
N LEU A 55 12.62 -69.15 20.49
CA LEU A 55 13.63 -68.11 20.33
C LEU A 55 13.00 -66.95 19.58
N SER A 56 12.77 -65.84 20.29
CA SER A 56 12.36 -64.57 19.68
C SER A 56 13.55 -63.98 18.92
N SER A 57 13.74 -64.35 17.65
CA SER A 57 14.78 -63.76 16.80
C SER A 57 14.37 -62.35 16.37
N ALA A 58 15.08 -61.33 16.86
CA ALA A 58 14.83 -59.93 16.48
C ALA A 58 16.11 -59.09 16.24
N ALA A 59 17.30 -59.68 16.39
CA ALA A 59 18.58 -59.09 16.00
C ALA A 59 18.77 -59.08 14.47
N PRO A 60 19.70 -58.26 13.91
CA PRO A 60 20.01 -58.25 12.49
C PRO A 60 20.41 -59.63 11.96
N VAL A 61 19.87 -60.05 10.82
CA VAL A 61 20.14 -61.37 10.24
C VAL A 61 21.00 -61.22 9.00
N LEU A 62 22.29 -61.58 9.09
CA LEU A 62 23.22 -61.49 7.97
C LEU A 62 22.82 -62.50 6.87
N SER A 63 22.80 -62.05 5.62
CA SER A 63 22.72 -62.93 4.45
C SER A 63 24.13 -63.32 3.98
N GLN A 64 24.96 -62.33 3.65
CA GLN A 64 26.32 -62.54 3.14
C GLN A 64 27.19 -61.27 3.27
N ILE A 65 28.51 -61.45 3.26
CA ILE A 65 29.47 -60.36 3.03
C ILE A 65 29.74 -60.29 1.53
N GLN A 66 29.35 -59.21 0.87
CA GLN A 66 29.50 -59.00 -0.57
C GLN A 66 30.91 -58.54 -0.96
N GLN A 67 31.52 -57.68 -0.16
CA GLN A 67 32.81 -57.07 -0.48
C GLN A 67 33.57 -56.74 0.80
N GLY A 68 34.89 -56.91 0.81
CA GLY A 68 35.75 -56.58 1.95
C GLY A 68 36.11 -57.80 2.81
N GLN A 69 36.56 -57.54 4.02
CA GLN A 69 36.98 -58.55 5.01
C GLN A 69 36.43 -58.17 6.39
N GLY A 70 35.79 -59.13 7.06
CA GLY A 70 35.26 -58.96 8.42
C GLY A 70 34.45 -60.15 8.91
N SER A 71 33.96 -60.09 10.15
CA SER A 71 33.02 -61.06 10.73
C SER A 71 31.81 -60.36 11.37
N VAL A 72 30.73 -61.13 11.57
CA VAL A 72 29.55 -60.71 12.34
C VAL A 72 29.35 -61.71 13.47
N ASP A 73 29.49 -61.23 14.70
CA ASP A 73 29.50 -62.03 15.93
C ASP A 73 28.31 -61.63 16.82
N GLN A 74 27.38 -62.56 17.07
CA GLN A 74 26.18 -62.31 17.87
C GLN A 74 26.26 -62.98 19.25
N GLN A 75 26.15 -62.18 20.31
CA GLN A 75 26.20 -62.62 21.69
C GLN A 75 25.04 -62.01 22.49
N GLY A 76 23.97 -62.79 22.67
CA GLY A 76 22.75 -62.32 23.33
C GLY A 76 22.10 -61.18 22.54
N ALA A 77 21.95 -60.02 23.18
CA ALA A 77 21.37 -58.81 22.58
C ALA A 77 22.40 -57.93 21.84
N ILE A 78 23.67 -58.35 21.74
CA ILE A 78 24.75 -57.58 21.11
C ILE A 78 25.18 -58.26 19.81
N THR A 79 25.13 -57.51 18.70
CA THR A 79 25.74 -57.88 17.41
C THR A 79 27.00 -57.05 17.21
N THR A 80 28.15 -57.69 16.98
CA THR A 80 29.42 -57.02 16.71
C THR A 80 29.88 -57.31 15.29
N ILE A 81 30.08 -56.28 14.47
CA ILE A 81 30.65 -56.38 13.13
C ILE A 81 32.13 -55.99 13.24
N ASN A 82 33.02 -56.98 13.12
CA ASN A 82 34.46 -56.79 13.15
C ASN A 82 34.96 -56.57 11.71
N GLN A 83 35.09 -55.31 11.28
CA GLN A 83 35.56 -54.93 9.95
C GLN A 83 37.10 -54.84 9.91
N GLN A 84 37.71 -55.41 8.86
CA GLN A 84 39.16 -55.43 8.66
C GLN A 84 39.61 -54.65 7.41
N SER A 85 38.74 -54.52 6.40
CA SER A 85 38.99 -53.73 5.18
C SER A 85 38.49 -52.29 5.32
N GLN A 86 39.03 -51.35 4.53
CA GLN A 86 38.55 -49.95 4.53
C GLN A 86 37.08 -49.80 4.09
N GLN A 87 36.62 -50.65 3.17
CA GLN A 87 35.21 -50.77 2.84
C GLN A 87 34.76 -52.22 3.08
N LEU A 88 33.60 -52.39 3.72
CA LEU A 88 32.94 -53.68 3.95
C LEU A 88 31.48 -53.54 3.52
N SER A 89 31.05 -54.33 2.54
CA SER A 89 29.66 -54.37 2.06
C SER A 89 28.99 -55.65 2.55
N LEU A 90 27.88 -55.53 3.27
CA LEU A 90 27.12 -56.63 3.85
C LEU A 90 25.68 -56.60 3.35
N ASP A 91 25.18 -57.76 2.92
CA ASP A 91 23.76 -57.97 2.67
C ASP A 91 23.10 -58.58 3.91
N TRP A 92 22.00 -58.00 4.34
CA TRP A 92 21.21 -58.44 5.48
C TRP A 92 19.86 -58.98 5.02
N GLN A 93 19.47 -60.17 5.47
CA GLN A 93 18.13 -60.69 5.27
C GLN A 93 17.09 -59.85 6.01
N SER A 94 17.48 -59.24 7.14
CA SER A 94 16.77 -58.13 7.78
C SER A 94 17.73 -57.37 8.69
N PHE A 95 17.51 -56.06 8.87
CA PHE A 95 18.27 -55.24 9.83
C PHE A 95 17.28 -54.48 10.72
N ASN A 96 17.07 -55.01 11.91
CA ASN A 96 16.23 -54.44 12.95
C ASN A 96 17.02 -54.48 14.27
N VAL A 97 16.76 -53.52 15.17
CA VAL A 97 17.44 -53.43 16.47
C VAL A 97 16.40 -53.08 17.52
N GLN A 98 16.04 -54.01 18.39
CA GLN A 98 15.07 -53.79 19.46
C GLN A 98 15.61 -52.83 20.52
N ALA A 99 14.74 -52.22 21.33
CA ALA A 99 15.10 -51.20 22.32
C ALA A 99 16.10 -51.65 23.42
N HIS A 100 16.42 -52.94 23.50
CA HIS A 100 17.40 -53.52 24.43
C HIS A 100 18.59 -54.17 23.71
N GLU A 101 18.66 -54.05 22.39
CA GLU A 101 19.72 -54.60 21.54
C GLU A 101 20.72 -53.52 21.14
N GLN A 102 21.94 -53.96 20.81
CA GLN A 102 23.07 -53.11 20.43
C GLN A 102 23.78 -53.71 19.21
N VAL A 103 24.09 -52.86 18.23
CA VAL A 103 24.93 -53.20 17.08
C VAL A 103 26.20 -52.37 17.14
N ASN A 104 27.37 -53.01 17.14
CA ASN A 104 28.67 -52.36 17.25
C ASN A 104 29.52 -52.66 16.02
N PHE A 105 29.87 -51.64 15.25
CA PHE A 105 30.84 -51.73 14.15
C PHE A 105 32.24 -51.37 14.68
N ILE A 106 33.14 -52.33 14.66
CA ILE A 106 34.56 -52.15 15.00
C ILE A 106 35.32 -52.10 13.67
N GLN A 107 35.78 -50.90 13.29
CA GLN A 107 36.32 -50.59 11.96
C GLN A 107 37.79 -50.13 12.03
N PRO A 108 38.60 -50.29 10.96
CA PRO A 108 40.03 -49.97 10.99
C PRO A 108 40.37 -48.53 11.39
N ASN A 109 39.60 -47.54 10.91
CA ASN A 109 39.73 -46.14 11.30
C ASN A 109 38.41 -45.37 11.05
N ARG A 110 38.41 -44.04 11.25
CA ARG A 110 37.23 -43.18 11.06
C ARG A 110 36.77 -43.06 9.60
N GLN A 111 37.69 -43.19 8.65
CA GLN A 111 37.41 -43.13 7.21
C GLN A 111 36.85 -44.46 6.66
N SER A 112 36.93 -45.55 7.44
CA SER A 112 36.40 -46.85 7.04
C SER A 112 34.87 -46.82 6.92
N ILE A 113 34.31 -47.49 5.91
CA ILE A 113 32.87 -47.51 5.60
C ILE A 113 32.33 -48.93 5.70
N ALA A 114 31.23 -49.12 6.44
CA ALA A 114 30.41 -50.33 6.44
C ALA A 114 29.11 -50.05 5.67
N ILE A 115 28.95 -50.64 4.48
CA ILE A 115 27.74 -50.52 3.66
C ILE A 115 26.83 -51.71 3.95
N ASN A 116 25.64 -51.45 4.49
CA ASN A 116 24.66 -52.45 4.85
C ASN A 116 23.48 -52.32 3.90
N THR A 117 23.29 -53.32 3.02
CA THR A 117 22.13 -53.43 2.13
C THR A 117 21.13 -54.38 2.78
N ILE A 118 19.87 -53.96 2.91
CA ILE A 118 18.83 -54.76 3.54
C ILE A 118 17.90 -55.33 2.46
N LEU A 119 17.68 -56.65 2.52
CA LEU A 119 16.94 -57.46 1.55
C LEU A 119 15.58 -57.97 2.08
N ASP A 120 15.11 -57.49 3.24
CA ASP A 120 13.71 -57.72 3.63
C ASP A 120 12.75 -56.91 2.76
N ASN A 121 11.45 -57.20 2.88
CA ASN A 121 10.37 -56.49 2.20
C ASN A 121 9.60 -55.57 3.18
N GLN A 122 10.25 -55.12 4.26
CA GLN A 122 9.68 -54.34 5.34
C GLN A 122 10.66 -53.24 5.74
N GLY A 123 10.19 -52.06 6.18
CA GLY A 123 11.11 -51.02 6.64
C GLY A 123 11.88 -51.44 7.90
N SER A 124 13.17 -51.12 7.94
CA SER A 124 14.07 -51.36 9.09
C SER A 124 13.61 -50.59 10.33
N LYS A 125 13.42 -51.29 11.45
CA LYS A 125 13.02 -50.71 12.74
C LYS A 125 14.21 -50.70 13.69
N ILE A 126 14.75 -49.51 13.91
CA ILE A 126 15.86 -49.25 14.83
C ILE A 126 15.28 -48.59 16.08
N HIS A 127 15.25 -49.31 17.19
CA HIS A 127 14.80 -48.85 18.50
C HIS A 127 15.90 -48.90 19.57
N GLY A 128 16.95 -49.69 19.34
CA GLY A 128 18.11 -49.81 20.22
C GLY A 128 19.33 -49.01 19.76
N GLN A 129 20.52 -49.51 20.06
CA GLN A 129 21.77 -48.77 19.87
C GLN A 129 22.54 -49.23 18.61
N ILE A 130 23.11 -48.28 17.87
CA ILE A 130 24.12 -48.52 16.83
C ILE A 130 25.35 -47.69 17.15
N ASN A 131 26.52 -48.31 17.27
CA ASN A 131 27.78 -47.62 17.56
C ASN A 131 28.85 -47.98 16.52
N ALA A 132 29.62 -47.00 16.06
CA ALA A 132 30.72 -47.20 15.12
C ALA A 132 31.85 -46.18 15.35
N ASN A 133 33.10 -46.58 15.15
CA ASN A 133 34.23 -45.65 15.15
C ASN A 133 34.51 -45.02 13.76
N GLY A 134 33.89 -45.54 12.70
CA GLY A 134 33.91 -45.00 11.34
C GLY A 134 32.50 -44.85 10.77
N GLN A 135 32.38 -44.93 9.44
CA GLN A 135 31.15 -44.61 8.72
C GLN A 135 30.26 -45.85 8.56
N VAL A 136 28.93 -45.68 8.71
CA VAL A 136 27.92 -46.73 8.55
C VAL A 136 26.87 -46.27 7.56
N TRP A 137 26.68 -47.02 6.47
CA TRP A 137 25.61 -46.79 5.51
C TRP A 137 24.53 -47.86 5.71
N LEU A 138 23.27 -47.46 5.82
CA LEU A 138 22.09 -48.32 5.93
C LEU A 138 21.20 -48.06 4.70
N VAL A 139 21.00 -49.08 3.87
CA VAL A 139 20.26 -48.99 2.60
C VAL A 139 19.11 -50.00 2.62
N ASN A 140 17.89 -49.54 2.92
CA ASN A 140 16.68 -50.36 2.87
C ASN A 140 15.62 -49.66 2.00
N PRO A 141 15.41 -50.09 0.74
CA PRO A 141 14.40 -49.50 -0.15
C PRO A 141 12.97 -49.49 0.42
N ASN A 142 12.67 -50.34 1.40
CA ASN A 142 11.38 -50.42 2.10
C ASN A 142 11.24 -49.43 3.27
N GLY A 143 12.26 -48.61 3.55
CA GLY A 143 12.26 -47.54 4.56
C GLY A 143 13.08 -47.83 5.81
N ILE A 144 13.31 -46.79 6.62
CA ILE A 144 14.05 -46.88 7.88
C ILE A 144 13.36 -45.99 8.92
N LEU A 145 13.02 -46.57 10.07
CA LEU A 145 12.50 -45.88 11.25
C LEU A 145 13.53 -45.98 12.39
N PHE A 146 14.07 -44.85 12.82
CA PHE A 146 14.77 -44.71 14.09
C PHE A 146 13.74 -44.23 15.14
N GLY A 147 13.25 -45.11 16.01
CA GLY A 147 12.22 -44.77 17.00
C GLY A 147 12.77 -43.95 18.18
N GLU A 148 11.86 -43.44 19.04
CA GLU A 148 12.13 -42.52 20.17
C GLU A 148 13.30 -42.90 21.11
N HIS A 149 13.65 -44.18 21.21
CA HIS A 149 14.73 -44.67 22.09
C HIS A 149 16.02 -45.07 21.34
N ALA A 150 16.03 -44.93 20.02
CA ALA A 150 17.19 -45.26 19.20
C ALA A 150 18.35 -44.29 19.49
N GLN A 151 19.57 -44.85 19.56
CA GLN A 151 20.80 -44.07 19.71
C GLN A 151 21.81 -44.55 18.67
N VAL A 152 22.20 -43.65 17.76
CA VAL A 152 23.15 -43.94 16.69
C VAL A 152 24.37 -43.05 16.88
N ASN A 153 25.52 -43.63 17.22
CA ASN A 153 26.78 -42.93 17.50
C ASN A 153 27.86 -43.41 16.52
N VAL A 154 28.21 -42.62 15.51
CA VAL A 154 29.08 -43.08 14.40
C VAL A 154 30.15 -42.05 14.00
N GLY A 155 31.06 -42.41 13.09
CA GLY A 155 31.92 -41.45 12.38
C GLY A 155 31.15 -40.62 11.35
N GLY A 156 30.24 -41.26 10.62
CA GLY A 156 29.30 -40.64 9.67
C GLY A 156 28.24 -41.64 9.23
N ILE A 157 27.09 -41.17 8.74
CA ILE A 157 25.96 -42.04 8.33
C ILE A 157 25.34 -41.62 7.00
N VAL A 158 25.05 -42.61 6.16
CA VAL A 158 24.02 -42.52 5.11
C VAL A 158 22.90 -43.47 5.49
N ALA A 159 21.66 -42.98 5.60
CA ALA A 159 20.47 -43.80 5.76
C ALA A 159 19.54 -43.54 4.56
N SER A 160 19.33 -44.57 3.72
CA SER A 160 18.69 -44.43 2.41
C SER A 160 17.52 -45.41 2.22
N SER A 161 16.38 -44.88 1.77
CA SER A 161 15.28 -45.66 1.17
C SER A 161 15.30 -45.67 -0.36
N LEU A 162 16.32 -45.06 -0.96
CA LEU A 162 16.73 -45.30 -2.34
C LEU A 162 17.80 -46.39 -2.38
N ALA A 163 17.81 -47.21 -3.43
CA ALA A 163 18.83 -48.25 -3.60
C ALA A 163 20.17 -47.62 -4.00
N LEU A 164 21.27 -48.14 -3.45
CA LEU A 164 22.63 -47.76 -3.87
C LEU A 164 22.92 -48.38 -5.23
N SER A 165 22.79 -47.59 -6.30
CA SER A 165 23.03 -48.02 -7.68
C SER A 165 24.51 -48.16 -7.99
N SER A 166 25.35 -47.23 -7.51
CA SER A 166 26.81 -47.35 -7.62
C SER A 166 27.56 -46.54 -6.57
N LYS A 167 28.79 -46.99 -6.26
CA LYS A 167 29.78 -46.29 -5.42
C LYS A 167 31.12 -46.33 -6.16
N GLN A 168 31.63 -45.18 -6.60
CA GLN A 168 32.88 -45.08 -7.36
C GLN A 168 33.77 -43.99 -6.76
N GLY A 169 34.94 -44.35 -6.25
CA GLY A 169 35.82 -43.39 -5.56
C GLY A 169 35.05 -42.66 -4.45
N ASP A 170 35.01 -41.33 -4.54
CA ASP A 170 34.31 -40.44 -3.60
C ASP A 170 32.87 -40.08 -4.00
N THR A 171 32.26 -40.72 -5.01
CA THR A 171 30.86 -40.48 -5.39
C THR A 171 29.95 -41.69 -5.18
N ALA A 172 28.68 -41.44 -4.84
CA ALA A 172 27.67 -42.46 -4.62
C ALA A 172 26.33 -42.06 -5.25
N LEU A 173 25.77 -42.94 -6.08
CA LEU A 173 24.51 -42.74 -6.78
C LEU A 173 23.41 -43.60 -6.16
N PHE A 174 22.34 -42.96 -5.72
CA PHE A 174 21.15 -43.57 -5.16
C PHE A 174 19.96 -43.37 -6.09
N ILE A 175 19.20 -44.43 -6.36
CA ILE A 175 18.07 -44.43 -7.32
C ILE A 175 16.86 -45.14 -6.69
N LYS A 176 15.66 -44.66 -6.99
CA LYS A 176 14.39 -45.32 -6.66
C LYS A 176 14.27 -46.66 -7.39
N ASP A 177 14.16 -47.75 -6.63
CA ASP A 177 14.10 -49.14 -7.13
C ASP A 177 12.68 -49.74 -6.98
N VAL A 178 12.12 -49.65 -5.76
CA VAL A 178 10.71 -49.91 -5.47
C VAL A 178 9.93 -48.59 -5.31
N ASP A 179 8.66 -48.63 -4.90
CA ASP A 179 7.99 -47.46 -4.31
C ASP A 179 8.62 -47.11 -2.95
N SER A 180 9.82 -46.50 -3.03
CA SER A 180 10.69 -46.12 -1.93
C SER A 180 9.92 -45.34 -0.88
N THR A 181 10.02 -45.81 0.36
CA THR A 181 9.18 -45.31 1.44
C THR A 181 9.90 -44.25 2.29
N LEU A 182 9.36 -43.99 3.48
CA LEU A 182 9.78 -42.99 4.44
C LEU A 182 11.10 -43.36 5.16
N ILE A 183 12.01 -42.38 5.27
CA ILE A 183 13.02 -42.31 6.33
C ILE A 183 12.45 -41.45 7.47
N GLN A 184 12.32 -42.00 8.67
CA GLN A 184 11.87 -41.25 9.85
C GLN A 184 12.86 -41.40 11.01
N ASN A 185 13.30 -40.27 11.56
CA ASN A 185 14.03 -40.20 12.82
C ASN A 185 13.19 -39.56 13.93
N ASP A 186 12.83 -40.38 14.92
CA ASP A 186 12.26 -39.96 16.21
C ASP A 186 13.30 -40.11 17.34
N GLY A 187 14.45 -40.74 17.07
CA GLY A 187 15.52 -41.00 18.03
C GLY A 187 16.68 -39.99 17.97
N TYR A 188 17.83 -40.39 18.50
CA TYR A 188 19.04 -39.56 18.58
C TYR A 188 20.15 -40.11 17.66
N ILE A 189 20.55 -39.33 16.66
CA ILE A 189 21.64 -39.66 15.73
C ILE A 189 22.75 -38.62 15.90
N GLN A 190 23.96 -39.07 16.25
CA GLN A 190 25.13 -38.23 16.44
C GLN A 190 26.35 -38.79 15.69
N THR A 191 27.13 -37.89 15.09
CA THR A 191 28.44 -38.21 14.52
C THR A 191 29.59 -37.73 15.40
N SER A 192 30.78 -38.29 15.12
CA SER A 192 32.05 -37.65 15.49
C SER A 192 32.14 -36.25 14.86
N SER A 193 32.91 -35.36 15.51
CA SER A 193 33.14 -34.01 14.95
C SER A 193 33.89 -34.09 13.61
N GLY A 194 33.43 -33.29 12.64
CA GLY A 194 33.86 -33.36 11.23
C GLY A 194 33.11 -34.39 10.37
N GLY A 195 32.20 -35.18 10.96
CA GLY A 195 31.42 -36.21 10.26
C GLY A 195 30.27 -35.68 9.42
N TYR A 196 29.35 -36.57 9.03
CA TYR A 196 28.14 -36.21 8.30
C TYR A 196 26.94 -37.11 8.60
N ILE A 197 25.73 -36.57 8.43
CA ILE A 197 24.46 -37.29 8.46
C ILE A 197 23.75 -37.05 7.13
N ALA A 198 23.55 -38.08 6.31
CA ALA A 198 22.76 -38.02 5.09
C ALA A 198 21.52 -38.93 5.21
N LEU A 199 20.32 -38.35 5.24
CA LEU A 199 19.04 -39.06 5.23
C LEU A 199 18.38 -38.89 3.87
N ILE A 200 18.13 -39.98 3.14
CA ILE A 200 17.76 -39.93 1.71
C ILE A 200 16.57 -40.85 1.44
N GLY A 201 15.54 -40.37 0.75
CA GLY A 201 14.39 -41.19 0.38
C GLY A 201 13.45 -40.49 -0.59
N ALA A 202 12.22 -41.00 -0.74
CA ALA A 202 11.13 -40.21 -1.33
C ALA A 202 10.50 -39.27 -0.30
N GLN A 203 10.51 -39.64 0.99
CA GLN A 203 10.14 -38.76 2.10
C GLN A 203 11.14 -38.92 3.25
N VAL A 204 11.51 -37.81 3.87
CA VAL A 204 12.41 -37.77 5.03
C VAL A 204 11.75 -36.94 6.14
N ARG A 205 11.67 -37.48 7.35
CA ARG A 205 11.10 -36.80 8.52
C ARG A 205 12.03 -36.88 9.73
N ASN A 206 12.26 -35.75 10.39
CA ASN A 206 12.97 -35.69 11.66
C ASN A 206 12.04 -35.11 12.74
N THR A 207 11.63 -35.93 13.69
CA THR A 207 10.97 -35.50 14.93
C THR A 207 11.91 -35.61 16.15
N GLY A 208 12.98 -36.40 16.03
CA GLY A 208 14.02 -36.62 17.04
C GLY A 208 15.14 -35.58 16.99
N THR A 209 16.39 -36.04 17.05
CA THR A 209 17.58 -35.17 17.09
C THR A 209 18.70 -35.69 16.20
N LEU A 210 19.28 -34.81 15.38
CA LEU A 210 20.45 -35.03 14.53
C LEU A 210 21.59 -34.09 14.97
N VAL A 211 22.79 -34.61 15.23
CA VAL A 211 23.95 -33.81 15.69
C VAL A 211 25.24 -34.15 14.92
N SER A 212 25.88 -33.15 14.32
CA SER A 212 27.15 -33.29 13.59
C SER A 212 28.04 -32.05 13.76
N GLU A 213 28.74 -31.95 14.88
CA GLU A 213 29.52 -30.75 15.23
C GLU A 213 30.75 -30.55 14.31
N GLY A 214 30.84 -29.40 13.64
CA GLY A 214 31.83 -29.13 12.58
C GLY A 214 31.66 -29.99 11.34
N GLY A 215 30.46 -30.55 11.12
CA GLY A 215 30.13 -31.49 10.06
C GLY A 215 28.83 -31.12 9.33
N ASN A 216 28.42 -31.94 8.37
CA ASN A 216 27.30 -31.61 7.48
C ASN A 216 26.09 -32.54 7.69
N ILE A 217 24.89 -31.95 7.80
CA ILE A 217 23.64 -32.70 7.89
C ILE A 217 22.80 -32.42 6.64
N SER A 218 22.43 -33.47 5.90
CA SER A 218 21.64 -33.37 4.67
C SER A 218 20.43 -34.30 4.70
N LEU A 219 19.24 -33.73 4.51
CA LEU A 219 17.98 -34.46 4.39
C LEU A 219 17.47 -34.26 2.95
N ALA A 220 17.25 -35.35 2.22
CA ALA A 220 16.95 -35.31 0.79
C ALA A 220 15.76 -36.17 0.40
N ALA A 221 14.77 -35.56 -0.26
CA ALA A 221 13.64 -36.25 -0.89
C ALA A 221 13.73 -36.18 -2.42
N GLY A 222 13.91 -37.32 -3.08
CA GLY A 222 14.16 -37.41 -4.52
C GLY A 222 14.07 -38.84 -5.05
N SER A 223 14.04 -39.00 -6.38
CA SER A 223 14.03 -40.31 -7.04
C SER A 223 15.40 -40.72 -7.60
N THR A 224 16.29 -39.75 -7.81
CA THR A 224 17.72 -39.96 -8.08
C THR A 224 18.53 -38.92 -7.31
N VAL A 225 19.46 -39.37 -6.45
CA VAL A 225 20.28 -38.53 -5.59
C VAL A 225 21.74 -38.94 -5.72
N ASN A 226 22.61 -37.97 -6.01
CA ASN A 226 24.07 -38.16 -6.03
C ASN A 226 24.70 -37.54 -4.78
N LEU A 227 25.64 -38.25 -4.16
CA LEU A 227 26.48 -37.74 -3.07
C LEU A 227 27.93 -37.65 -3.52
N THR A 228 28.61 -36.57 -3.13
CA THR A 228 30.05 -36.38 -3.33
C THR A 228 30.73 -36.18 -1.99
N PHE A 229 31.82 -36.91 -1.74
CA PHE A 229 32.56 -36.90 -0.48
C PHE A 229 33.98 -36.34 -0.65
N ALA A 230 34.63 -36.00 0.47
CA ALA A 230 36.07 -35.83 0.57
C ALA A 230 36.57 -36.53 1.84
N GLY A 231 36.98 -37.79 1.71
CA GLY A 231 37.43 -38.62 2.84
C GLY A 231 36.31 -38.92 3.84
N GLU A 232 36.20 -38.13 4.91
CA GLU A 232 35.18 -38.27 5.96
C GLU A 232 34.13 -37.16 6.00
N ALA A 233 34.17 -36.19 5.07
CA ALA A 233 33.18 -35.12 4.93
C ALA A 233 32.29 -35.32 3.70
N LEU A 234 31.00 -34.96 3.82
CA LEU A 234 30.06 -34.85 2.70
C LEU A 234 30.20 -33.45 2.05
N LEU A 235 30.58 -33.38 0.78
CA LEU A 235 30.76 -32.13 0.03
C LEU A 235 29.48 -31.65 -0.65
N SER A 236 28.82 -32.53 -1.43
CA SER A 236 27.59 -32.20 -2.15
C SER A 236 26.54 -33.30 -2.02
N LEU A 237 25.28 -32.88 -2.09
CA LEU A 237 24.12 -33.73 -2.31
C LEU A 237 23.29 -33.08 -3.42
N ASP A 238 23.09 -33.80 -4.52
CA ASP A 238 22.48 -33.28 -5.74
C ASP A 238 21.29 -34.16 -6.14
N ILE A 239 20.07 -33.59 -6.13
CA ILE A 239 18.85 -34.28 -6.55
C ILE A 239 18.67 -34.11 -8.06
N GLN A 240 18.84 -35.20 -8.80
CA GLN A 240 18.80 -35.21 -10.26
C GLN A 240 17.38 -35.37 -10.81
N GLN A 241 16.50 -36.03 -10.05
CA GLN A 241 15.10 -36.26 -10.42
C GLN A 241 14.22 -36.25 -9.17
N SER A 242 13.03 -35.67 -9.29
CA SER A 242 11.99 -35.69 -8.25
C SER A 242 11.00 -36.85 -8.46
N THR A 243 10.12 -37.04 -7.49
CA THR A 243 8.92 -37.87 -7.59
C THR A 243 7.70 -37.07 -7.11
N LEU A 244 6.50 -37.60 -7.35
CA LEU A 244 5.28 -37.05 -6.74
C LEU A 244 5.36 -37.19 -5.21
N ASP A 245 4.90 -36.18 -4.49
CA ASP A 245 4.83 -36.12 -3.02
C ASP A 245 6.20 -36.23 -2.30
N ASN A 246 7.27 -35.70 -2.91
CA ASN A 246 8.55 -35.52 -2.23
C ASN A 246 8.40 -34.61 -1.01
N LEU A 247 8.89 -35.04 0.16
CA LEU A 247 8.77 -34.30 1.42
C LEU A 247 10.05 -34.39 2.25
N VAL A 248 10.55 -33.24 2.71
CA VAL A 248 11.49 -33.15 3.84
C VAL A 248 10.86 -32.34 4.97
N ASP A 249 10.59 -32.97 6.12
CA ASP A 249 9.89 -32.37 7.26
C ASP A 249 10.77 -32.43 8.53
N ASN A 250 11.16 -31.28 9.08
CA ASN A 250 11.84 -31.19 10.37
C ASN A 250 10.92 -30.59 11.44
N ARG A 251 10.64 -31.38 12.48
CA ARG A 251 9.92 -30.97 13.71
C ARG A 251 10.76 -31.17 14.97
N GLY A 252 11.92 -31.81 14.83
CA GLY A 252 12.87 -32.08 15.90
C GLY A 252 14.02 -31.06 15.95
N LEU A 253 15.17 -31.50 16.43
CA LEU A 253 16.42 -30.74 16.42
C LEU A 253 17.35 -31.23 15.31
N ILE A 254 17.96 -30.29 14.58
CA ILE A 254 19.13 -30.49 13.73
C ILE A 254 20.23 -29.55 14.22
N ARG A 255 21.41 -30.07 14.56
CA ARG A 255 22.55 -29.28 15.06
C ARG A 255 23.85 -29.62 14.33
N ALA A 256 24.44 -28.62 13.67
CA ALA A 256 25.71 -28.70 12.97
C ALA A 256 26.53 -27.42 13.23
N GLN A 257 26.98 -27.19 14.48
CA GLN A 257 27.70 -25.95 14.81
C GLN A 257 29.04 -25.93 14.05
N GLY A 258 29.33 -24.84 13.36
CA GLY A 258 30.49 -24.70 12.48
C GLY A 258 30.42 -25.57 11.22
N GLY A 259 29.22 -25.93 10.76
CA GLY A 259 29.00 -26.73 9.56
C GLY A 259 27.72 -26.32 8.82
N ARG A 260 27.23 -27.22 7.96
CA ARG A 260 26.10 -26.97 7.05
C ARG A 260 24.89 -27.86 7.34
N VAL A 261 23.69 -27.28 7.26
CA VAL A 261 22.44 -28.03 7.15
C VAL A 261 21.80 -27.81 5.78
N LEU A 262 21.45 -28.91 5.10
CA LEU A 262 20.76 -28.90 3.81
C LEU A 262 19.47 -29.73 3.90
N MET A 263 18.32 -29.13 3.61
CA MET A 263 17.04 -29.82 3.41
C MET A 263 16.60 -29.59 1.97
N ASN A 264 16.58 -30.64 1.15
CA ASN A 264 16.22 -30.54 -0.28
C ASN A 264 15.13 -31.55 -0.65
N ALA A 265 14.00 -31.09 -1.18
CA ALA A 265 12.89 -31.94 -1.60
C ALA A 265 12.69 -32.08 -3.12
N GLY A 266 13.53 -31.51 -3.97
CA GLY A 266 13.34 -31.64 -5.42
C GLY A 266 14.52 -31.23 -6.29
N ALA A 267 14.55 -31.77 -7.51
CA ALA A 267 15.38 -31.24 -8.58
C ALA A 267 14.90 -29.83 -8.98
N LYS A 268 15.82 -28.91 -9.33
CA LYS A 268 15.51 -27.49 -9.61
C LYS A 268 14.36 -27.34 -10.61
N ASP A 269 14.44 -28.03 -11.75
CA ASP A 269 13.51 -27.89 -12.89
C ASP A 269 12.31 -28.85 -12.84
N SER A 270 11.88 -29.28 -11.65
CA SER A 270 10.83 -30.29 -11.53
C SER A 270 9.41 -29.70 -11.53
N LEU A 271 8.63 -30.09 -12.55
CA LEU A 271 7.18 -29.90 -12.64
C LEU A 271 6.38 -30.68 -11.56
N LEU A 272 7.03 -31.46 -10.70
CA LEU A 272 6.39 -32.22 -9.63
C LEU A 272 6.46 -31.45 -8.32
N ALA A 273 5.32 -31.33 -7.64
CA ALA A 273 5.24 -30.70 -6.33
C ALA A 273 6.19 -31.38 -5.32
N SER A 274 6.94 -30.55 -4.61
CA SER A 274 7.90 -30.96 -3.58
C SER A 274 7.78 -30.03 -2.39
N VAL A 275 7.88 -30.57 -1.17
CA VAL A 275 7.67 -29.80 0.05
C VAL A 275 8.89 -29.90 0.96
N VAL A 276 9.44 -28.75 1.34
CA VAL A 276 10.30 -28.63 2.52
C VAL A 276 9.49 -27.97 3.62
N ASN A 277 9.55 -28.50 4.83
CA ASN A 277 8.89 -27.96 6.01
C ASN A 277 9.85 -27.94 7.19
N ASN A 278 10.06 -26.79 7.81
CA ASN A 278 10.68 -26.70 9.13
C ASN A 278 9.67 -26.14 10.13
N GLN A 279 9.36 -26.90 11.17
CA GLN A 279 8.65 -26.48 12.38
C GLN A 279 9.51 -26.67 13.64
N GLY A 280 10.62 -27.40 13.50
CA GLY A 280 11.59 -27.68 14.55
C GLY A 280 12.69 -26.61 14.64
N VAL A 281 13.81 -27.02 15.22
CA VAL A 281 14.99 -26.17 15.42
C VAL A 281 16.12 -26.66 14.52
N ILE A 282 16.73 -25.74 13.77
CA ILE A 282 17.98 -25.94 13.05
C ILE A 282 19.02 -24.96 13.59
N GLU A 283 20.11 -25.49 14.16
CA GLU A 283 21.25 -24.69 14.63
C GLU A 283 22.50 -25.07 13.83
N ALA A 284 23.03 -24.12 13.06
CA ALA A 284 24.31 -24.23 12.38
C ALA A 284 25.12 -22.95 12.66
N ARG A 285 25.47 -22.69 13.92
CA ARG A 285 26.15 -21.44 14.32
C ARG A 285 27.60 -21.42 13.88
N GLY A 286 28.09 -20.27 13.41
CA GLY A 286 29.49 -20.08 13.04
C GLY A 286 30.45 -20.24 14.22
N VAL A 287 31.61 -20.83 13.93
CA VAL A 287 32.77 -20.96 14.84
C VAL A 287 33.99 -20.24 14.23
N VAL A 288 35.08 -20.07 14.99
CA VAL A 288 36.19 -19.14 14.71
C VAL A 288 36.73 -19.14 13.27
N GLU A 289 36.71 -20.27 12.57
CA GLU A 289 37.23 -20.41 11.19
C GLU A 289 36.18 -20.89 10.16
N GLN A 290 34.92 -21.10 10.55
CA GLN A 290 33.87 -21.61 9.64
C GLN A 290 32.52 -20.94 9.93
N ASN A 291 31.96 -20.27 8.91
CA ASN A 291 30.63 -19.66 8.96
C ASN A 291 29.54 -20.73 8.99
N GLY A 292 28.42 -20.39 9.61
CA GLY A 292 27.22 -21.21 9.67
C GLY A 292 26.38 -21.15 8.39
N GLU A 293 25.88 -22.28 7.91
CA GLU A 293 25.03 -22.34 6.71
C GLU A 293 23.79 -23.24 6.90
N ILE A 294 22.61 -22.70 6.57
CA ILE A 294 21.35 -23.46 6.54
C ILE A 294 20.65 -23.21 5.20
N ILE A 295 20.37 -24.27 4.44
CA ILE A 295 19.76 -24.19 3.11
C ILE A 295 18.53 -25.10 3.04
N LEU A 296 17.37 -24.51 2.71
CA LEU A 296 16.08 -25.19 2.54
C LEU A 296 15.57 -25.00 1.10
N LEU A 297 15.54 -26.07 0.31
CA LEU A 297 15.24 -26.03 -1.13
C LEU A 297 14.07 -26.96 -1.49
N SER A 298 13.03 -26.41 -2.09
CA SER A 298 12.06 -27.18 -2.88
C SER A 298 12.23 -26.86 -4.38
N GLY A 299 11.57 -27.61 -5.27
CA GLY A 299 11.69 -27.41 -6.71
C GLY A 299 11.26 -25.99 -7.15
N MET A 300 12.01 -25.38 -8.05
CA MET A 300 11.75 -23.99 -8.48
C MET A 300 10.54 -23.87 -9.41
N THR A 301 10.07 -24.97 -10.01
CA THR A 301 8.92 -24.99 -10.94
C THR A 301 7.58 -25.39 -10.31
N ALA A 302 7.58 -26.01 -9.12
CA ALA A 302 6.33 -26.47 -8.46
C ALA A 302 6.44 -26.70 -6.93
N GLY A 303 7.59 -26.38 -6.33
CA GLY A 303 7.86 -26.64 -4.92
C GLY A 303 7.21 -25.65 -3.95
N THR A 304 7.14 -26.02 -2.68
CA THR A 304 6.85 -25.07 -1.60
C THR A 304 7.74 -25.32 -0.39
N THR A 305 8.37 -24.25 0.09
CA THR A 305 9.22 -24.25 1.29
C THR A 305 8.48 -23.53 2.42
N TYR A 306 8.04 -24.28 3.43
CA TYR A 306 7.39 -23.78 4.64
C TYR A 306 8.44 -23.59 5.74
N VAL A 307 8.48 -22.39 6.31
CA VAL A 307 9.41 -22.00 7.37
C VAL A 307 8.62 -21.57 8.61
N ASP A 308 8.88 -22.26 9.72
CA ASP A 308 8.37 -22.04 11.06
C ASP A 308 9.47 -22.50 12.05
N GLY A 309 9.24 -22.38 13.37
CA GLY A 309 10.19 -22.81 14.38
C GLY A 309 11.44 -21.93 14.44
N THR A 310 12.64 -22.51 14.35
CA THR A 310 13.90 -21.74 14.48
C THR A 310 14.96 -22.14 13.46
N LEU A 311 15.56 -21.16 12.79
CA LEU A 311 16.77 -21.28 11.97
C LEU A 311 17.87 -20.35 12.55
N ASP A 312 18.93 -20.92 13.11
CA ASP A 312 20.01 -20.18 13.76
C ASP A 312 21.37 -20.48 13.12
N ALA A 313 21.82 -19.57 12.27
CA ALA A 313 23.16 -19.52 11.68
C ALA A 313 24.02 -18.39 12.31
N SER A 314 23.70 -17.93 13.52
CA SER A 314 24.46 -16.86 14.19
C SER A 314 25.92 -17.24 14.48
N ALA A 315 26.80 -16.26 14.68
CA ALA A 315 28.18 -16.51 15.13
C ALA A 315 28.48 -15.75 16.42
N LYS A 316 29.07 -16.44 17.41
CA LYS A 316 29.32 -15.87 18.76
C LYS A 316 30.77 -15.44 18.98
N VAL A 317 31.49 -15.15 17.89
CA VAL A 317 32.94 -14.84 17.91
C VAL A 317 33.23 -13.61 17.04
N ASP A 318 33.98 -12.66 17.60
CA ASP A 318 34.18 -11.31 17.04
C ASP A 318 34.76 -11.27 15.62
N ALA A 319 35.44 -12.34 15.20
CA ALA A 319 36.13 -12.45 13.91
C ALA A 319 35.27 -13.01 12.77
N ALA A 320 34.18 -13.75 13.08
CA ALA A 320 33.35 -14.39 12.07
C ALA A 320 32.41 -13.39 11.39
N ASP A 321 32.11 -13.62 10.11
CA ASP A 321 30.95 -13.00 9.48
C ASP A 321 29.65 -13.56 10.09
N GLY A 322 28.53 -12.89 9.84
CA GLY A 322 27.25 -13.51 10.10
C GLY A 322 27.02 -14.70 9.16
N GLY A 323 26.25 -15.70 9.59
CA GLY A 323 25.99 -16.89 8.78
C GLY A 323 25.07 -16.64 7.58
N PHE A 324 24.86 -17.69 6.80
CA PHE A 324 23.99 -17.69 5.63
C PHE A 324 22.77 -18.60 5.85
N ILE A 325 21.60 -18.09 5.51
CA ILE A 325 20.35 -18.86 5.47
C ILE A 325 19.72 -18.68 4.10
N GLU A 326 19.32 -19.77 3.46
CA GLU A 326 18.59 -19.77 2.20
C GLU A 326 17.29 -20.55 2.33
N THR A 327 16.19 -19.96 1.86
CA THR A 327 14.86 -20.58 1.80
C THR A 327 14.27 -20.36 0.42
N SER A 328 14.33 -21.38 -0.45
CA SER A 328 14.05 -21.25 -1.89
C SER A 328 13.07 -22.31 -2.39
N GLY A 329 12.43 -22.02 -3.52
CA GLY A 329 11.44 -22.86 -4.18
C GLY A 329 10.29 -22.03 -4.73
N HIS A 330 9.54 -22.54 -5.71
CA HIS A 330 8.50 -21.78 -6.42
C HIS A 330 7.58 -20.94 -5.50
N LYS A 331 7.27 -21.45 -4.30
CA LYS A 331 6.65 -20.68 -3.22
C LYS A 331 7.45 -20.83 -1.93
N VAL A 332 7.63 -19.72 -1.22
CA VAL A 332 8.17 -19.74 0.15
C VAL A 332 7.10 -19.15 1.07
N LYS A 333 6.79 -19.82 2.17
CA LYS A 333 5.81 -19.37 3.16
C LYS A 333 6.45 -19.38 4.55
N VAL A 334 6.49 -18.22 5.18
CA VAL A 334 7.10 -18.00 6.49
C VAL A 334 6.01 -17.72 7.53
N ALA A 335 5.99 -18.50 8.61
CA ALA A 335 5.02 -18.36 9.70
C ALA A 335 5.43 -17.24 10.66
N ALA A 336 4.44 -16.52 11.23
CA ALA A 336 4.67 -15.46 12.22
C ALA A 336 5.36 -15.91 13.53
N SER A 337 5.44 -17.23 13.79
CA SER A 337 6.17 -17.84 14.90
C SER A 337 7.65 -18.10 14.60
N THR A 338 8.11 -17.81 13.39
CA THR A 338 9.47 -18.09 12.92
C THR A 338 10.51 -17.24 13.65
N VAL A 339 11.58 -17.89 14.14
CA VAL A 339 12.77 -17.23 14.69
C VAL A 339 13.96 -17.49 13.79
N ILE A 340 14.44 -16.47 13.09
CA ILE A 340 15.62 -16.56 12.22
C ILE A 340 16.73 -15.66 12.77
N THR A 341 17.96 -16.16 12.81
CA THR A 341 19.13 -15.34 13.09
C THR A 341 20.36 -15.76 12.29
N THR A 342 21.06 -14.74 11.79
CA THR A 342 22.34 -14.85 11.06
C THR A 342 23.41 -13.95 11.68
N GLN A 343 23.13 -13.34 12.82
CA GLN A 343 23.93 -12.25 13.38
C GLN A 343 25.29 -12.74 13.91
N SER A 344 26.34 -11.93 13.70
CA SER A 344 27.63 -12.01 14.38
C SER A 344 27.81 -10.81 15.32
N VAL A 345 28.77 -10.86 16.24
CA VAL A 345 28.96 -9.85 17.31
C VAL A 345 29.06 -8.41 16.77
N ASN A 346 29.71 -8.23 15.61
CA ASN A 346 29.92 -6.92 14.97
C ASN A 346 29.50 -6.87 13.49
N LYS A 347 28.80 -7.91 12.98
CA LYS A 347 28.45 -8.06 11.56
C LYS A 347 27.10 -8.74 11.40
N SER A 348 26.39 -8.42 10.32
CA SER A 348 25.11 -9.06 9.97
C SER A 348 25.32 -10.08 8.87
N GLY A 349 24.72 -11.26 9.00
CA GLY A 349 24.69 -12.27 7.95
C GLY A 349 23.62 -11.98 6.90
N LEU A 350 23.30 -12.98 6.08
CA LEU A 350 22.31 -12.88 5.00
C LEU A 350 21.26 -13.99 5.10
N TRP A 351 20.00 -13.60 5.01
CA TRP A 351 18.89 -14.50 4.70
C TRP A 351 18.41 -14.20 3.28
N LEU A 352 18.55 -15.19 2.40
CA LEU A 352 18.04 -15.19 1.03
C LEU A 352 16.70 -15.95 0.96
N ILE A 353 15.73 -15.34 0.30
CA ILE A 353 14.48 -15.97 -0.14
C ILE A 353 14.43 -15.92 -1.67
N ASP A 354 14.14 -17.04 -2.32
CA ASP A 354 14.06 -17.15 -3.79
C ASP A 354 12.78 -17.90 -4.23
N PRO A 355 11.66 -17.18 -4.49
CA PRO A 355 10.40 -17.71 -5.01
C PRO A 355 10.02 -17.14 -6.40
N GLU A 356 8.86 -17.51 -6.93
CA GLU A 356 8.35 -16.93 -8.18
C GLU A 356 7.85 -15.48 -8.02
N ASP A 357 7.02 -15.23 -7.01
CA ASP A 357 6.54 -13.91 -6.59
C ASP A 357 6.67 -13.83 -5.06
N PHE A 358 6.73 -12.63 -4.48
CA PHE A 358 6.76 -12.49 -3.01
C PHE A 358 5.96 -11.30 -2.48
N THR A 359 5.10 -11.54 -1.49
CA THR A 359 4.27 -10.53 -0.82
C THR A 359 4.55 -10.47 0.68
N VAL A 360 4.93 -9.29 1.18
CA VAL A 360 4.96 -9.01 2.63
C VAL A 360 3.65 -8.32 3.03
N ALA A 361 2.88 -8.94 3.93
CA ALA A 361 1.60 -8.40 4.41
C ALA A 361 1.16 -9.05 5.73
N ALA A 362 0.54 -8.30 6.65
CA ALA A 362 -0.05 -8.85 7.89
C ALA A 362 -1.13 -9.93 7.67
N THR A 363 -1.77 -9.99 6.49
CA THR A 363 -2.75 -11.03 6.16
C THR A 363 -2.65 -11.39 4.68
N GLY A 364 -2.64 -12.70 4.37
CA GLY A 364 -2.58 -13.21 3.00
C GLY A 364 -1.18 -13.25 2.36
N GLY A 365 -0.17 -12.63 2.98
CA GLY A 365 1.21 -12.59 2.47
C GLY A 365 1.95 -13.94 2.47
N ASP A 366 3.18 -13.90 1.99
CA ASP A 366 4.18 -14.96 2.07
C ASP A 366 5.01 -14.88 3.37
N MET A 367 5.16 -13.68 3.92
CA MET A 367 5.70 -13.38 5.25
C MET A 367 4.88 -12.27 5.89
N ASP A 368 4.74 -12.29 7.23
CA ASP A 368 4.19 -11.17 7.98
C ASP A 368 5.25 -10.12 8.33
N ILE A 369 4.78 -8.92 8.69
CA ILE A 369 5.66 -7.77 8.94
C ILE A 369 6.55 -7.97 10.17
N VAL A 370 6.04 -8.62 11.21
CA VAL A 370 6.72 -8.81 12.50
C VAL A 370 7.94 -9.73 12.34
N THR A 371 7.85 -10.78 11.50
CA THR A 371 9.02 -11.64 11.21
C THR A 371 10.11 -10.87 10.46
N LEU A 372 9.73 -10.03 9.49
CA LEU A 372 10.68 -9.23 8.72
C LEU A 372 11.41 -8.19 9.59
N GLU A 373 10.67 -7.39 10.36
CA GLU A 373 11.24 -6.41 11.29
C GLU A 373 12.13 -7.07 12.35
N GLY A 374 11.66 -8.18 12.92
CA GLY A 374 12.39 -8.98 13.89
C GLY A 374 13.74 -9.45 13.35
N TYR A 375 13.78 -9.91 12.10
CA TYR A 375 15.02 -10.31 11.44
C TYR A 375 15.93 -9.13 11.07
N LEU A 376 15.37 -8.05 10.51
CA LEU A 376 16.12 -6.84 10.14
C LEU A 376 16.78 -6.15 11.34
N SER A 377 16.34 -6.42 12.58
CA SER A 377 17.01 -5.97 13.80
C SER A 377 18.47 -6.46 13.95
N GLY A 378 18.90 -7.48 13.20
CA GLY A 378 20.27 -8.00 13.26
C GLY A 378 20.83 -8.71 12.01
N GLY A 379 20.01 -8.97 10.97
CA GLY A 379 20.44 -9.62 9.72
C GLY A 379 20.15 -8.77 8.47
N ASN A 380 20.87 -9.02 7.37
CA ASN A 380 20.53 -8.45 6.06
C ASN A 380 19.56 -9.39 5.35
N TRP A 381 18.47 -8.84 4.81
CA TRP A 381 17.44 -9.63 4.13
C TRP A 381 17.48 -9.38 2.63
N LYS A 382 17.48 -10.45 1.84
CA LYS A 382 17.29 -10.40 0.39
C LYS A 382 16.15 -11.31 -0.01
N VAL A 383 15.20 -10.76 -0.75
CA VAL A 383 14.32 -11.54 -1.62
C VAL A 383 14.74 -11.34 -3.06
N GLU A 384 14.84 -12.44 -3.80
CA GLU A 384 15.09 -12.51 -5.24
C GLU A 384 13.92 -13.27 -5.86
N THR A 385 13.44 -12.89 -7.04
CA THR A 385 12.40 -13.66 -7.73
C THR A 385 12.87 -14.17 -9.09
N GLU A 386 12.38 -15.35 -9.49
CA GLU A 386 12.58 -15.96 -10.81
C GLU A 386 11.24 -16.12 -11.57
N SER A 387 11.26 -16.16 -12.91
CA SER A 387 10.07 -16.48 -13.72
C SER A 387 10.05 -17.96 -14.11
N THR A 388 9.61 -18.83 -13.20
CA THR A 388 9.65 -20.28 -13.37
C THR A 388 8.29 -20.95 -13.63
N GLY A 389 7.16 -20.20 -13.59
CA GLY A 389 5.82 -20.77 -13.70
C GLY A 389 4.77 -19.82 -14.32
N THR A 390 3.77 -19.43 -13.52
CA THR A 390 2.61 -18.62 -13.93
C THR A 390 2.56 -17.21 -13.34
N GLY A 391 3.43 -16.94 -12.36
CA GLY A 391 3.60 -15.64 -11.72
C GLY A 391 4.29 -14.63 -12.62
N ASN A 392 4.36 -13.38 -12.15
CA ASN A 392 4.91 -12.28 -12.94
C ASN A 392 6.39 -12.03 -12.67
N GLY A 393 6.92 -12.52 -11.53
CA GLY A 393 8.24 -12.16 -11.05
C GLY A 393 8.25 -10.88 -10.19
N ASP A 394 7.13 -10.55 -9.54
CA ASP A 394 6.93 -9.30 -8.81
C ASP A 394 7.18 -9.43 -7.30
N ILE A 395 7.49 -8.30 -6.65
CA ILE A 395 7.63 -8.19 -5.20
C ILE A 395 6.72 -7.09 -4.67
N PHE A 396 5.91 -7.40 -3.65
CA PHE A 396 4.92 -6.49 -3.05
C PHE A 396 5.21 -6.26 -1.57
N ILE A 397 5.30 -4.99 -1.16
CA ILE A 397 5.35 -4.56 0.25
C ILE A 397 4.00 -3.90 0.57
N ASN A 398 3.07 -4.68 1.14
CA ASN A 398 1.69 -4.27 1.41
C ASN A 398 1.43 -3.91 2.87
N ASP A 399 2.46 -3.91 3.72
CA ASP A 399 2.40 -3.49 5.12
C ASP A 399 3.69 -2.77 5.52
N ALA A 400 3.60 -1.87 6.50
CA ALA A 400 4.65 -0.90 6.79
C ALA A 400 5.80 -1.51 7.61
N VAL A 401 7.03 -1.50 7.07
CA VAL A 401 8.22 -2.11 7.68
C VAL A 401 9.11 -1.05 8.33
N SER A 402 9.58 -1.27 9.56
CA SER A 402 10.49 -0.38 10.27
C SER A 402 11.62 -1.11 11.01
N TRP A 403 12.84 -0.57 10.93
CA TRP A 403 13.99 -1.07 11.69
C TRP A 403 14.98 0.04 12.04
N ASN A 404 15.84 -0.23 13.03
CA ASN A 404 16.84 0.71 13.55
C ASN A 404 18.29 0.22 13.46
N ALA A 405 18.50 -0.99 12.95
CA ALA A 405 19.83 -1.55 12.73
C ALA A 405 20.46 -1.05 11.42
N ASN A 406 21.79 -1.17 11.33
CA ASN A 406 22.56 -0.87 10.11
C ASN A 406 22.56 -2.07 9.15
N THR A 407 21.37 -2.56 8.84
CA THR A 407 21.09 -3.74 8.01
C THR A 407 20.43 -3.33 6.70
N THR A 408 20.57 -4.18 5.68
CA THR A 408 20.02 -3.94 4.34
C THR A 408 18.76 -4.78 4.11
N LEU A 409 17.72 -4.14 3.58
CA LEU A 409 16.59 -4.75 2.91
C LEU A 409 16.85 -4.70 1.40
N THR A 410 16.96 -5.86 0.75
CA THR A 410 17.18 -5.99 -0.70
C THR A 410 15.96 -6.65 -1.34
N LEU A 411 15.32 -5.93 -2.27
CA LEU A 411 14.24 -6.47 -3.11
C LEU A 411 14.78 -6.64 -4.52
N SER A 412 14.81 -7.87 -5.05
CA SER A 412 15.41 -8.20 -6.35
C SER A 412 14.40 -8.89 -7.27
N ALA A 413 13.47 -8.11 -7.82
CA ALA A 413 12.37 -8.59 -8.65
C ALA A 413 12.81 -8.91 -10.09
N TYR A 414 12.40 -10.07 -10.58
CA TYR A 414 12.46 -10.42 -12.01
C TYR A 414 11.70 -9.41 -12.87
N ARG A 415 10.56 -8.90 -12.39
CA ARG A 415 9.75 -7.84 -13.02
C ARG A 415 9.64 -6.60 -12.12
N ASN A 416 8.51 -6.33 -11.48
CA ASN A 416 8.28 -5.05 -10.78
C ASN A 416 8.44 -5.16 -9.26
N ILE A 417 8.65 -4.01 -8.62
CA ILE A 417 8.58 -3.84 -7.16
C ILE A 417 7.45 -2.86 -6.85
N GLU A 418 6.49 -3.26 -6.02
CA GLU A 418 5.36 -2.42 -5.61
C GLU A 418 5.43 -2.14 -4.10
N ILE A 419 5.66 -0.87 -3.73
CA ILE A 419 5.74 -0.41 -2.34
C ILE A 419 4.41 0.27 -1.99
N ASN A 420 3.46 -0.54 -1.53
CA ASN A 420 2.09 -0.10 -1.23
C ASN A 420 1.94 0.37 0.24
N ALA A 421 2.98 0.17 1.07
CA ALA A 421 3.06 0.66 2.44
C ALA A 421 4.49 1.13 2.77
N SER A 422 4.63 1.99 3.78
CA SER A 422 5.89 2.70 4.06
C SER A 422 7.04 1.80 4.54
N ILE A 423 8.24 2.08 4.04
CA ILE A 423 9.51 1.45 4.46
C ILE A 423 10.29 2.46 5.30
N THR A 424 10.78 2.09 6.48
CA THR A 424 11.40 3.04 7.44
C THR A 424 12.69 2.51 8.05
N ALA A 425 13.84 2.95 7.54
CA ALA A 425 15.15 2.64 8.12
C ALA A 425 15.66 3.82 8.97
N THR A 426 15.68 3.62 10.29
CA THR A 426 16.17 4.62 11.27
C THR A 426 17.63 4.40 11.69
N GLY A 427 18.24 3.27 11.32
CA GLY A 427 19.68 3.05 11.48
C GLY A 427 20.49 4.00 10.59
N ALA A 428 21.61 4.51 11.09
CA ALA A 428 22.44 5.48 10.37
C ALA A 428 22.93 4.97 8.99
N ASN A 429 23.14 3.65 8.88
CA ASN A 429 23.46 2.95 7.63
C ASN A 429 22.41 1.86 7.32
N GLY A 430 21.15 2.02 7.77
CA GLY A 430 20.06 1.12 7.38
C GLY A 430 19.72 1.37 5.92
N LYS A 431 19.83 0.36 5.06
CA LYS A 431 19.79 0.52 3.58
C LYS A 431 18.60 -0.18 2.95
N VAL A 432 18.03 0.43 1.92
CA VAL A 432 17.10 -0.18 0.96
C VAL A 432 17.81 -0.31 -0.39
N ASP A 433 17.79 -1.51 -0.98
CA ASP A 433 18.37 -1.81 -2.29
C ASP A 433 17.30 -2.43 -3.21
N LEU A 434 16.91 -1.72 -4.27
CA LEU A 434 15.84 -2.11 -5.19
C LEU A 434 16.42 -2.54 -6.54
N LYS A 435 16.27 -3.81 -6.90
CA LYS A 435 16.67 -4.35 -8.21
C LYS A 435 15.41 -4.85 -8.92
N TYR A 436 15.10 -4.25 -10.05
CA TYR A 436 13.85 -4.50 -10.78
C TYR A 436 14.15 -4.82 -12.24
N GLY A 437 13.21 -5.51 -12.89
CA GLY A 437 13.37 -6.01 -14.25
C GLY A 437 14.50 -7.02 -14.42
N GLN A 438 14.93 -7.71 -13.36
CA GLN A 438 16.10 -8.59 -13.37
C GLN A 438 15.98 -9.76 -14.37
N GLY A 439 14.76 -10.06 -14.86
CA GLY A 439 14.53 -11.02 -15.95
C GLY A 439 14.98 -10.56 -17.35
N ALA A 440 15.42 -9.32 -17.51
CA ALA A 440 15.85 -8.77 -18.80
C ALA A 440 17.10 -7.88 -18.67
N VAL A 441 17.75 -7.62 -19.81
CA VAL A 441 18.79 -6.58 -19.90
C VAL A 441 18.18 -5.20 -19.66
N ALA A 442 18.97 -4.25 -19.14
CA ALA A 442 18.55 -2.88 -18.85
C ALA A 442 18.06 -2.13 -20.11
N SER A 443 18.66 -2.42 -21.27
CA SER A 443 18.37 -1.76 -22.54
C SER A 443 16.98 -2.13 -23.07
N GLY A 444 16.03 -1.19 -23.00
CA GLY A 444 14.65 -1.40 -23.44
C GLY A 444 13.75 -2.07 -22.39
N ASN A 445 14.25 -2.22 -21.16
CA ASN A 445 13.48 -2.76 -20.04
C ASN A 445 12.38 -1.78 -19.62
N THR A 446 11.15 -2.27 -19.47
CA THR A 446 9.98 -1.49 -19.06
C THR A 446 9.56 -1.74 -17.62
N ALA A 447 10.28 -2.57 -16.88
CA ALA A 447 10.02 -2.81 -15.47
C ALA A 447 10.31 -1.57 -14.62
N SER A 448 9.64 -1.45 -13.48
CA SER A 448 9.74 -0.31 -12.57
C SER A 448 9.65 -0.73 -11.10
N TYR A 449 10.06 0.18 -10.21
CA TYR A 449 9.52 0.22 -8.86
C TYR A 449 8.45 1.31 -8.78
N SER A 450 7.41 1.09 -7.98
CA SER A 450 6.36 2.06 -7.64
C SER A 450 6.27 2.26 -6.14
N ILE A 451 5.75 3.42 -5.73
CA ILE A 451 5.41 3.75 -4.35
C ILE A 451 3.97 4.29 -4.37
N ASP A 452 3.09 3.73 -3.54
CA ASP A 452 1.70 4.15 -3.46
C ASP A 452 1.56 5.47 -2.68
N THR A 453 1.87 6.57 -3.36
CA THR A 453 1.73 7.92 -2.80
C THR A 453 0.27 8.34 -2.63
N ALA A 454 -0.70 7.65 -3.24
CA ALA A 454 -2.12 7.91 -3.02
C ALA A 454 -2.56 7.45 -1.61
N ASN A 455 -1.99 6.34 -1.12
CA ASN A 455 -2.15 5.87 0.26
C ASN A 455 -1.07 6.38 1.22
N ASN A 456 -0.31 7.41 0.85
CA ASN A 456 0.79 8.00 1.64
C ASN A 456 1.93 7.02 2.00
N ALA A 457 2.22 6.03 1.15
CA ALA A 457 3.41 5.21 1.30
C ALA A 457 4.68 6.04 1.06
N GLN A 458 5.70 5.83 1.90
CA GLN A 458 6.98 6.58 1.87
C GLN A 458 8.17 5.67 2.16
N VAL A 459 9.34 5.98 1.59
CA VAL A 459 10.61 5.31 1.94
C VAL A 459 11.46 6.25 2.81
N ASN A 460 11.25 6.15 4.12
CA ASN A 460 11.93 6.96 5.14
C ASN A 460 13.34 6.43 5.41
N LEU A 461 14.36 7.27 5.23
CA LEU A 461 15.78 6.88 5.31
C LEU A 461 16.63 7.98 5.97
N GLN A 462 17.72 7.59 6.63
CA GLN A 462 18.73 8.55 7.11
C GLN A 462 19.59 9.09 5.96
N GLN A 463 20.07 10.35 6.10
CA GLN A 463 20.99 11.00 5.16
C GLN A 463 22.24 10.13 4.94
N GLY A 464 22.59 9.87 3.68
CA GLY A 464 23.73 9.01 3.32
C GLY A 464 23.53 8.30 1.98
N LEU A 465 24.22 7.17 1.79
CA LEU A 465 24.08 6.28 0.62
C LEU A 465 23.17 5.08 0.97
N ASN A 466 22.06 5.37 1.64
CA ASN A 466 21.13 4.40 2.23
C ASN A 466 20.04 3.93 1.25
N PHE A 467 20.13 4.30 -0.03
CA PHE A 467 19.24 3.86 -1.09
C PHE A 467 20.03 3.48 -2.35
N SER A 468 19.69 2.36 -2.99
CA SER A 468 20.22 2.02 -4.32
C SER A 468 19.19 1.41 -5.24
N THR A 469 19.39 1.59 -6.55
CA THR A 469 18.51 1.07 -7.61
C THR A 469 19.30 0.38 -8.71
N THR A 470 18.81 -0.76 -9.22
CA THR A 470 19.36 -1.45 -10.39
C THR A 470 18.23 -1.88 -11.34
N LEU A 471 18.31 -1.53 -12.63
CA LEU A 471 17.36 -1.96 -13.66
C LEU A 471 18.01 -2.99 -14.58
N GLY A 472 17.45 -4.20 -14.66
CA GLY A 472 17.97 -5.31 -15.45
C GLY A 472 19.19 -6.00 -14.83
N PHE A 473 19.46 -7.26 -15.25
CA PHE A 473 20.56 -8.07 -14.67
C PHE A 473 21.96 -7.60 -15.09
N ASP A 474 22.08 -6.89 -16.22
CA ASP A 474 23.30 -6.22 -16.68
C ASP A 474 23.33 -4.73 -16.32
N GLY A 475 22.35 -4.28 -15.53
CA GLY A 475 22.22 -2.91 -15.07
C GLY A 475 23.37 -2.48 -14.15
N VAL A 476 23.77 -1.22 -14.27
CA VAL A 476 24.68 -0.59 -13.30
C VAL A 476 23.88 -0.18 -12.07
N GLN A 477 24.29 -0.63 -10.89
CA GLN A 477 23.73 -0.16 -9.62
C GLN A 477 23.99 1.34 -9.46
N ILE A 478 22.94 2.09 -9.16
CA ILE A 478 22.99 3.51 -8.83
C ILE A 478 22.79 3.62 -7.32
N ASP A 479 23.83 4.01 -6.58
CA ASP A 479 23.70 4.44 -5.19
C ASP A 479 23.25 5.92 -5.17
N HIS A 480 22.15 6.20 -4.49
CA HIS A 480 21.59 7.55 -4.40
C HIS A 480 22.00 8.22 -3.09
N THR A 481 22.21 9.53 -3.15
CA THR A 481 22.37 10.36 -1.95
C THR A 481 21.01 10.72 -1.39
N VAL A 482 20.71 10.19 -0.21
CA VAL A 482 19.49 10.46 0.55
C VAL A 482 19.56 11.86 1.16
N ILE A 483 18.59 12.71 0.81
CA ILE A 483 18.38 14.06 1.34
C ILE A 483 17.24 14.03 2.35
N THR A 484 17.49 14.51 3.56
CA THR A 484 16.49 14.59 4.64
C THR A 484 16.29 16.00 5.18
N SER A 485 16.90 17.01 4.55
CA SER A 485 16.83 18.40 5.02
C SER A 485 17.06 19.43 3.92
N LEU A 486 16.53 20.64 4.16
CA LEU A 486 16.69 21.81 3.29
C LEU A 486 18.16 22.23 3.09
N GLY A 487 18.98 22.06 4.14
CA GLY A 487 20.35 22.55 4.17
C GLY A 487 20.49 24.02 4.61
N ALA A 488 21.71 24.53 4.53
CA ALA A 488 22.02 25.93 4.83
C ALA A 488 22.00 26.80 3.56
N GLN A 489 21.74 28.10 3.72
CA GLN A 489 21.79 29.05 2.61
C GLN A 489 23.12 28.94 1.85
N GLY A 490 23.03 28.74 0.53
CA GLY A 490 24.21 28.67 -0.34
C GLY A 490 25.01 27.38 -0.25
N SER A 491 24.50 26.34 0.43
CA SER A 491 25.12 25.01 0.47
C SER A 491 25.49 24.50 -0.93
N THR A 492 26.59 23.73 -0.97
CA THR A 492 27.09 22.97 -2.13
C THR A 492 27.67 21.62 -1.68
N THR A 493 27.15 21.06 -0.58
CA THR A 493 27.63 19.81 0.02
C THR A 493 27.35 18.57 -0.82
N GLY A 494 26.31 18.63 -1.65
CA GLY A 494 25.71 17.47 -2.29
C GLY A 494 24.90 16.57 -1.35
N THR A 495 24.68 16.92 -0.08
CA THR A 495 24.00 16.04 0.90
C THR A 495 22.69 16.62 1.45
N ASP A 496 22.35 17.85 1.08
CA ASP A 496 21.14 18.56 1.47
C ASP A 496 20.48 19.21 0.24
N LEU A 497 19.20 19.61 0.33
CA LEU A 497 18.43 20.07 -0.83
C LEU A 497 19.09 21.28 -1.52
N GLN A 498 19.51 22.29 -0.75
CA GLN A 498 20.24 23.41 -1.31
C GLN A 498 21.62 22.99 -1.85
N GLY A 499 22.25 22.01 -1.18
CA GLY A 499 23.55 21.42 -1.43
C GLY A 499 23.69 20.64 -2.74
N MET A 500 22.60 20.20 -3.36
CA MET A 500 22.58 19.61 -4.72
C MET A 500 23.31 20.50 -5.76
N ARG A 501 23.42 21.81 -5.51
CA ARG A 501 24.23 22.76 -6.30
C ARG A 501 25.74 22.47 -6.33
N GLY A 502 26.23 21.56 -5.49
CA GLY A 502 27.60 21.04 -5.56
C GLY A 502 27.78 19.85 -6.51
N GLY A 503 26.68 19.17 -6.88
CA GLY A 503 26.70 17.87 -7.55
C GLY A 503 25.63 17.75 -8.63
N PHE A 504 25.69 18.57 -9.68
CA PHE A 504 24.65 18.60 -10.74
C PHE A 504 24.41 17.26 -11.46
N ALA A 505 25.37 16.34 -11.43
CA ALA A 505 25.26 14.99 -11.98
C ALA A 505 24.92 13.90 -10.94
N GLY A 506 24.65 14.28 -9.69
CA GLY A 506 24.36 13.35 -8.60
C GLY A 506 22.98 12.70 -8.73
N HIS A 507 22.87 11.51 -8.15
CA HIS A 507 21.62 10.78 -8.00
C HIS A 507 21.08 11.02 -6.60
N TYR A 508 19.88 11.58 -6.51
CA TYR A 508 19.29 12.08 -5.28
C TYR A 508 17.94 11.44 -5.02
N VAL A 509 17.67 11.12 -3.75
CA VAL A 509 16.33 10.78 -3.29
C VAL A 509 16.00 11.56 -2.03
N LEU A 510 14.72 11.87 -1.81
CA LEU A 510 14.26 12.34 -0.50
C LEU A 510 14.08 11.13 0.43
N GLY A 511 14.56 11.23 1.66
CA GLY A 511 14.31 10.23 2.74
C GLY A 511 13.44 10.76 3.87
N ALA A 512 12.94 11.99 3.74
CA ALA A 512 12.01 12.66 4.63
C ALA A 512 11.35 13.85 3.92
N ASN A 513 10.18 14.28 4.39
CA ASN A 513 9.57 15.55 3.96
C ASN A 513 10.47 16.74 4.35
N ILE A 514 10.50 17.80 3.52
CA ILE A 514 11.36 18.96 3.72
C ILE A 514 10.52 20.23 3.87
N ASP A 515 10.62 20.88 5.02
CA ASP A 515 10.17 22.27 5.22
C ASP A 515 11.20 23.23 4.59
N ALA A 516 10.79 23.96 3.55
CA ALA A 516 11.57 24.98 2.87
C ALA A 516 11.18 26.43 3.25
N SER A 517 10.28 26.63 4.21
CA SER A 517 9.81 27.97 4.64
C SER A 517 10.94 28.92 5.04
N GLY A 518 12.03 28.39 5.62
CA GLY A 518 13.23 29.15 5.96
C GLY A 518 13.93 29.83 4.78
N THR A 519 13.63 29.43 3.53
CA THR A 519 14.16 30.05 2.32
C THR A 519 13.74 31.51 2.15
N VAL A 520 12.62 31.95 2.74
CA VAL A 520 12.14 33.35 2.65
C VAL A 520 13.18 34.38 3.12
N LEU A 521 14.04 34.02 4.08
CA LEU A 521 15.10 34.91 4.59
C LEU A 521 16.40 34.84 3.79
N TRP A 522 16.53 33.87 2.87
CA TRP A 522 17.79 33.58 2.18
C TRP A 522 18.11 34.61 1.10
N ASN A 523 19.41 34.75 0.81
CA ASN A 523 19.96 35.55 -0.28
C ASN A 523 19.52 37.04 -0.25
N GLY A 524 19.25 37.54 0.96
CA GLY A 524 18.76 38.91 1.19
C GLY A 524 17.28 39.08 0.88
N GLY A 525 16.45 38.07 1.20
CA GLY A 525 15.02 38.05 0.90
C GLY A 525 14.68 37.57 -0.52
N LYS A 526 15.62 36.90 -1.21
CA LYS A 526 15.46 36.45 -2.62
C LYS A 526 15.16 34.95 -2.76
N GLY A 527 14.98 34.26 -1.65
CA GLY A 527 14.62 32.86 -1.64
C GLY A 527 15.75 31.88 -1.96
N PHE A 528 15.34 30.65 -2.23
CA PHE A 528 16.19 29.51 -2.58
C PHE A 528 17.09 29.81 -3.80
N ALA A 529 18.31 29.29 -3.80
CA ALA A 529 19.13 29.29 -5.01
C ALA A 529 18.83 28.03 -5.83
N ALA A 530 18.28 28.18 -7.04
CA ALA A 530 17.88 27.04 -7.87
C ALA A 530 19.02 26.04 -8.14
N VAL A 531 18.67 24.76 -8.25
CA VAL A 531 19.61 23.68 -8.59
C VAL A 531 19.86 23.71 -10.10
N GLY A 532 21.07 24.08 -10.49
CA GLY A 532 21.44 24.24 -11.90
C GLY A 532 20.92 25.56 -12.51
N GLY A 533 21.37 25.83 -13.74
CA GLY A 533 21.09 27.07 -14.48
C GLY A 533 21.81 27.07 -15.83
N SER A 534 21.99 28.25 -16.42
CA SER A 534 22.51 28.40 -17.79
C SER A 534 23.93 27.86 -18.00
N THR A 535 24.82 28.00 -17.00
CA THR A 535 26.22 27.53 -17.07
C THR A 535 26.40 26.07 -16.66
N ASN A 536 25.72 25.63 -15.59
CA ASN A 536 25.79 24.27 -15.06
C ASN A 536 24.38 23.71 -14.96
N GLN A 537 24.03 22.73 -15.79
CA GLN A 537 22.68 22.16 -15.86
C GLN A 537 22.59 20.93 -14.96
N PHE A 538 21.44 20.69 -14.33
CA PHE A 538 21.19 19.45 -13.61
C PHE A 538 21.09 18.27 -14.58
N SER A 539 22.04 17.34 -14.50
CA SER A 539 22.17 16.17 -15.36
C SER A 539 21.91 14.83 -14.65
N GLY A 540 21.70 14.87 -13.33
CA GLY A 540 21.48 13.71 -12.49
C GLY A 540 20.02 13.25 -12.43
N SER A 541 19.65 12.62 -11.31
CA SER A 541 18.27 12.23 -11.00
C SER A 541 17.82 12.73 -9.63
N LEU A 542 16.54 13.03 -9.49
CA LEU A 542 15.88 13.35 -8.23
C LEU A 542 14.58 12.55 -8.12
N ASP A 543 14.45 11.71 -7.09
CA ASP A 543 13.22 10.99 -6.75
C ASP A 543 12.67 11.44 -5.39
N GLY A 544 11.36 11.67 -5.28
CA GLY A 544 10.74 12.04 -4.02
C GLY A 544 10.50 10.89 -3.05
N LEU A 545 10.46 9.64 -3.51
CA LEU A 545 10.14 8.44 -2.71
C LEU A 545 8.90 8.59 -1.79
N GLY A 546 7.89 9.36 -2.22
CA GLY A 546 6.68 9.66 -1.47
C GLY A 546 6.75 10.89 -0.55
N HIS A 547 7.87 11.61 -0.53
CA HIS A 547 8.06 12.82 0.27
C HIS A 547 7.77 14.12 -0.48
N SER A 548 7.37 15.15 0.27
CA SER A 548 7.13 16.49 -0.23
C SER A 548 8.21 17.51 0.18
N ILE A 549 8.27 18.62 -0.55
CA ILE A 549 9.00 19.83 -0.18
C ILE A 549 7.97 20.97 -0.07
N ASP A 550 7.81 21.55 1.11
CA ASP A 550 6.77 22.54 1.40
C ASP A 550 7.33 23.97 1.55
N GLN A 551 6.56 24.98 1.13
CA GLN A 551 6.88 26.42 1.30
C GLN A 551 8.22 26.85 0.67
N LEU A 552 8.53 26.36 -0.53
CA LEU A 552 9.69 26.82 -1.30
C LEU A 552 9.47 28.26 -1.81
N PHE A 553 10.27 29.21 -1.33
CA PHE A 553 10.20 30.62 -1.70
C PHE A 553 11.33 31.02 -2.66
N ILE A 554 11.02 31.79 -3.71
CA ILE A 554 11.95 32.39 -4.67
C ILE A 554 11.42 33.78 -5.07
N ASP A 555 12.17 34.86 -4.78
CA ASP A 555 11.86 36.21 -5.30
C ASP A 555 13.05 36.77 -6.09
N LYS A 556 13.00 36.57 -7.42
CA LYS A 556 14.03 37.04 -8.36
C LYS A 556 13.42 37.53 -9.68
N PRO A 557 12.59 38.59 -9.69
CA PRO A 557 11.86 39.11 -10.87
C PRO A 557 12.74 39.58 -12.05
N ASN A 558 14.06 39.57 -11.89
CA ASN A 558 15.04 39.93 -12.92
C ASN A 558 15.94 38.74 -13.35
N ALA A 559 15.70 37.53 -12.84
CA ALA A 559 16.48 36.34 -13.12
C ALA A 559 15.67 35.32 -13.94
N ASP A 560 16.35 34.70 -14.90
CA ASP A 560 15.79 33.63 -15.71
C ASP A 560 16.11 32.26 -15.09
N TYR A 561 15.45 31.19 -15.53
CA TYR A 561 15.72 29.79 -15.13
C TYR A 561 15.49 29.56 -13.62
N GLN A 562 14.26 29.75 -13.15
CA GLN A 562 13.90 29.62 -11.74
C GLN A 562 12.85 28.52 -11.50
N GLY A 563 12.96 27.91 -10.31
CA GLY A 563 12.25 26.73 -9.83
C GLY A 563 13.10 26.02 -8.79
N LEU A 564 12.69 24.84 -8.30
CA LEU A 564 13.59 23.97 -7.53
C LEU A 564 14.87 23.67 -8.33
N ILE A 565 14.69 23.28 -9.59
CA ILE A 565 15.75 23.11 -10.59
C ILE A 565 15.67 24.29 -11.57
N GLY A 566 16.78 25.01 -11.77
CA GLY A 566 16.79 26.17 -12.67
C GLY A 566 16.78 25.75 -14.13
N LYS A 567 17.73 24.86 -14.49
CA LYS A 567 17.81 24.23 -15.82
C LYS A 567 18.37 22.81 -15.74
N SER A 568 17.79 21.88 -16.49
CA SER A 568 18.26 20.50 -16.60
C SER A 568 18.84 20.16 -17.98
N SER A 569 19.64 19.09 -18.05
CA SER A 569 20.21 18.56 -19.29
C SER A 569 19.44 17.35 -19.81
N LEU A 570 19.71 16.96 -21.05
CA LEU A 570 19.20 15.72 -21.65
C LEU A 570 19.51 14.51 -20.73
N ASN A 571 18.59 13.54 -20.70
CA ASN A 571 18.62 12.28 -19.93
C ASN A 571 18.52 12.42 -18.39
N SER A 572 18.45 13.64 -17.84
CA SER A 572 18.13 13.82 -16.43
C SER A 572 16.71 13.32 -16.11
N ARG A 573 16.48 12.92 -14.85
CA ARG A 573 15.19 12.36 -14.40
C ARG A 573 14.69 13.09 -13.15
N VAL A 574 13.41 13.43 -13.13
CA VAL A 574 12.74 13.96 -11.93
C VAL A 574 11.43 13.19 -11.74
N SER A 575 11.28 12.54 -10.60
CA SER A 575 10.24 11.54 -10.35
C SER A 575 9.61 11.73 -8.97
N ASN A 576 8.31 11.53 -8.84
CA ASN A 576 7.62 11.42 -7.55
C ASN A 576 7.79 12.64 -6.62
N ILE A 577 8.09 13.84 -7.15
CA ILE A 577 8.30 15.06 -6.35
C ILE A 577 6.99 15.82 -6.17
N ALA A 578 6.56 15.99 -4.93
CA ALA A 578 5.49 16.92 -4.58
C ALA A 578 6.07 18.21 -4.00
N LEU A 579 5.85 19.35 -4.67
CA LEU A 579 6.10 20.68 -4.14
C LEU A 579 4.79 21.29 -3.62
N THR A 580 4.73 21.64 -2.35
CA THR A 580 3.52 22.25 -1.77
C THR A 580 3.76 23.69 -1.37
N SER A 581 2.72 24.52 -1.48
CA SER A 581 2.72 25.90 -0.96
C SER A 581 3.84 26.80 -1.50
N VAL A 582 4.27 26.63 -2.77
CA VAL A 582 5.37 27.41 -3.35
C VAL A 582 4.98 28.88 -3.57
N ASP A 583 5.96 29.78 -3.49
CA ASP A 583 5.82 31.18 -3.86
C ASP A 583 7.07 31.59 -4.67
N ILE A 584 6.91 31.66 -5.99
CA ILE A 584 8.03 31.80 -6.94
C ILE A 584 7.77 32.94 -7.91
N THR A 585 8.48 34.05 -7.73
CA THR A 585 8.53 35.20 -8.65
C THR A 585 9.86 35.22 -9.41
N ALA A 586 9.80 35.26 -10.74
CA ALA A 586 10.99 35.26 -11.61
C ALA A 586 10.78 36.04 -12.93
N LYS A 587 11.73 35.98 -13.87
CA LYS A 587 11.64 36.67 -15.16
C LYS A 587 11.23 35.74 -16.31
N HIS A 588 12.16 35.00 -16.91
CA HIS A 588 11.86 34.04 -17.97
C HIS A 588 12.19 32.60 -17.57
N ASN A 589 11.52 31.62 -18.18
CA ASN A 589 11.73 30.19 -17.92
C ASN A 589 11.50 29.87 -16.43
N VAL A 590 10.23 29.97 -16.03
CA VAL A 590 9.79 29.90 -14.64
C VAL A 590 8.88 28.67 -14.48
N GLY A 591 9.26 27.75 -13.62
CA GLY A 591 8.45 26.60 -13.24
C GLY A 591 8.60 26.30 -11.76
N GLY A 592 7.60 25.68 -11.13
CA GLY A 592 7.74 25.28 -9.72
C GLY A 592 8.85 24.27 -9.53
N LEU A 593 8.83 23.23 -10.37
CA LEU A 593 9.81 22.16 -10.35
C LEU A 593 11.04 22.48 -11.20
N ILE A 594 10.85 22.88 -12.47
CA ILE A 594 11.96 23.13 -13.40
C ILE A 594 11.74 24.41 -14.25
N GLY A 595 12.68 25.35 -14.25
CA GLY A 595 12.60 26.52 -15.13
C GLY A 595 12.72 26.18 -16.62
N ASP A 596 13.74 25.41 -16.98
CA ASP A 596 14.03 24.94 -18.35
C ASP A 596 14.43 23.46 -18.32
N SER A 597 13.59 22.60 -18.87
CA SER A 597 13.65 21.15 -18.75
C SER A 597 14.06 20.46 -20.05
N ARG A 598 15.01 19.54 -19.91
CA ARG A 598 15.35 18.50 -20.89
C ARG A 598 15.24 17.09 -20.25
N SER A 599 14.49 17.00 -19.16
CA SER A 599 14.32 15.81 -18.31
C SER A 599 13.16 14.94 -18.73
N MET A 600 13.19 13.67 -18.32
CA MET A 600 11.96 12.91 -18.11
C MET A 600 11.37 13.30 -16.75
N VAL A 601 10.18 13.90 -16.75
CA VAL A 601 9.45 14.30 -15.53
C VAL A 601 8.23 13.39 -15.38
N ASN A 602 8.11 12.70 -14.24
CA ASN A 602 7.02 11.75 -14.00
C ASN A 602 6.47 11.89 -12.58
N ASN A 603 5.18 11.60 -12.39
CA ASN A 603 4.52 11.49 -11.08
C ASN A 603 4.76 12.72 -10.16
N SER A 604 4.91 13.92 -10.72
CA SER A 604 5.35 15.10 -9.94
C SER A 604 4.26 16.16 -9.88
N SER A 605 4.18 16.89 -8.76
CA SER A 605 3.14 17.89 -8.53
C SER A 605 3.64 19.20 -7.91
N VAL A 606 2.90 20.28 -8.17
CA VAL A 606 3.14 21.61 -7.56
C VAL A 606 1.82 22.24 -7.12
N THR A 607 1.78 22.84 -5.94
CA THR A 607 0.74 23.77 -5.48
C THR A 607 1.36 25.08 -4.98
N GLY A 608 0.64 26.20 -5.09
CA GLY A 608 1.12 27.52 -4.67
C GLY A 608 0.84 28.64 -5.67
N VAL A 609 1.72 29.64 -5.72
CA VAL A 609 1.65 30.79 -6.64
C VAL A 609 2.96 30.93 -7.41
N ILE A 610 2.88 31.16 -8.71
CA ILE A 610 4.05 31.38 -9.57
C ILE A 610 3.83 32.60 -10.46
N SER A 611 4.73 33.57 -10.37
CA SER A 611 4.68 34.82 -11.14
C SER A 611 5.88 34.99 -12.07
N GLY A 612 5.66 35.50 -13.28
CA GLY A 612 6.75 35.69 -14.25
C GLY A 612 6.46 36.60 -15.44
N ASN A 613 7.39 36.66 -16.40
CA ASN A 613 7.28 37.50 -17.59
C ASN A 613 7.10 36.70 -18.89
N SER A 614 7.81 35.59 -19.10
CA SER A 614 7.61 34.73 -20.29
C SER A 614 8.07 33.30 -20.03
N GLN A 615 7.47 32.33 -20.72
CA GLN A 615 7.71 30.90 -20.48
C GLN A 615 7.50 30.53 -19.01
N VAL A 616 6.28 30.78 -18.53
CA VAL A 616 5.84 30.55 -17.15
C VAL A 616 4.90 29.35 -17.13
N GLY A 617 5.21 28.36 -16.28
CA GLY A 617 4.36 27.19 -16.03
C GLY A 617 4.26 26.85 -14.54
N GLY A 618 3.18 26.20 -14.11
CA GLY A 618 3.08 25.71 -12.73
C GLY A 618 4.13 24.65 -12.39
N LEU A 619 4.38 23.71 -13.31
CA LEU A 619 5.39 22.66 -13.15
C LEU A 619 6.70 23.04 -13.84
N ILE A 620 6.63 23.45 -15.12
CA ILE A 620 7.80 23.68 -15.97
C ILE A 620 7.66 24.97 -16.80
N GLY A 621 8.69 25.82 -16.85
CA GLY A 621 8.70 27.00 -17.73
C GLY A 621 8.80 26.62 -19.22
N ILE A 622 9.90 25.95 -19.60
CA ILE A 622 10.10 25.32 -20.92
C ILE A 622 10.37 23.83 -20.77
N ALA A 623 9.71 22.99 -21.56
CA ALA A 623 10.08 21.59 -21.75
C ALA A 623 10.51 21.34 -23.22
N ASP A 624 11.82 21.33 -23.48
CA ASP A 624 12.37 21.22 -24.84
C ASP A 624 12.54 19.76 -25.31
N GLN A 625 12.92 18.87 -24.39
CA GLN A 625 13.26 17.46 -24.66
C GLN A 625 12.91 16.57 -23.45
N GLY A 626 12.69 15.28 -23.69
CA GLY A 626 12.19 14.36 -22.67
C GLY A 626 10.68 14.17 -22.77
N SER A 627 10.00 14.06 -21.63
CA SER A 627 8.55 13.84 -21.52
C SER A 627 8.02 14.35 -20.18
N VAL A 628 6.72 14.65 -20.11
CA VAL A 628 6.01 14.98 -18.86
C VAL A 628 4.81 14.05 -18.74
N ASN A 629 4.86 13.11 -17.79
CA ASN A 629 3.83 12.09 -17.63
C ASN A 629 3.28 12.08 -16.20
N ASN A 630 2.00 11.73 -16.03
CA ASN A 630 1.35 11.51 -14.72
C ASN A 630 1.57 12.69 -13.73
N SER A 631 1.71 13.92 -14.22
CA SER A 631 2.17 15.07 -13.44
C SER A 631 1.13 16.18 -13.42
N TYR A 632 0.99 16.90 -12.30
CA TYR A 632 -0.13 17.82 -12.14
C TYR A 632 0.18 19.10 -11.37
N THR A 633 -0.69 20.09 -11.51
CA THR A 633 -0.54 21.40 -10.87
C THR A 633 -1.85 21.94 -10.33
N ALA A 634 -1.79 22.51 -9.13
CA ALA A 634 -2.84 23.37 -8.56
C ALA A 634 -2.24 24.74 -8.19
N VAL A 635 -1.46 25.30 -9.14
CA VAL A 635 -0.74 26.56 -8.99
C VAL A 635 -1.55 27.70 -9.61
N VAL A 636 -1.67 28.83 -8.92
CA VAL A 636 -2.11 30.08 -9.55
C VAL A 636 -0.92 30.67 -10.30
N VAL A 637 -1.05 30.80 -11.62
CA VAL A 637 0.00 31.32 -12.51
C VAL A 637 -0.36 32.75 -12.94
N ASP A 638 0.54 33.70 -12.68
CA ASP A 638 0.41 35.11 -13.05
C ASP A 638 1.59 35.54 -13.94
N ALA A 639 1.33 35.81 -15.22
CA ALA A 639 2.37 36.16 -16.17
C ALA A 639 1.97 37.32 -17.08
N VAL A 640 2.91 38.23 -17.32
CA VAL A 640 2.63 39.47 -18.07
C VAL A 640 2.98 39.43 -19.57
N GLY A 641 3.54 38.33 -20.08
CA GLY A 641 4.06 38.20 -21.45
C GLY A 641 3.90 36.79 -22.03
N ASP A 642 4.68 36.46 -23.07
CA ASP A 642 4.40 35.30 -23.94
C ASP A 642 4.69 33.92 -23.30
N SER A 643 3.91 32.90 -23.70
CA SER A 643 4.02 31.50 -23.23
C SER A 643 3.71 31.32 -21.74
N THR A 644 2.42 31.27 -21.42
CA THR A 644 1.90 31.03 -20.07
C THR A 644 1.03 29.78 -20.07
N GLY A 645 1.32 28.83 -19.17
CA GLY A 645 0.56 27.59 -19.02
C GLY A 645 0.31 27.23 -17.57
N GLY A 646 -0.80 26.57 -17.24
CA GLY A 646 -1.01 26.03 -15.89
C GLY A 646 -0.01 24.94 -15.53
N LEU A 647 0.29 24.03 -16.47
CA LEU A 647 1.34 23.01 -16.30
C LEU A 647 2.68 23.44 -16.90
N ILE A 648 2.70 23.86 -18.18
CA ILE A 648 3.92 24.17 -18.94
C ILE A 648 3.79 25.46 -19.76
N GLY A 649 4.72 26.41 -19.62
CA GLY A 649 4.71 27.65 -20.42
C GLY A 649 4.95 27.42 -21.93
N SER A 650 5.94 26.58 -22.27
CA SER A 650 6.22 26.13 -23.64
C SER A 650 6.68 24.68 -23.65
N SER A 651 6.05 23.82 -24.47
CA SER A 651 6.38 22.39 -24.55
C SER A 651 6.68 21.94 -25.98
N GLY A 652 7.86 21.37 -26.20
CA GLY A 652 8.21 20.59 -27.40
C GLY A 652 8.12 19.06 -27.18
N VAL A 653 7.67 18.62 -26.00
CA VAL A 653 7.71 17.22 -25.55
C VAL A 653 6.33 16.58 -25.50
N GLU A 654 6.30 15.24 -25.41
CA GLU A 654 5.08 14.52 -25.08
C GLU A 654 4.62 14.85 -23.66
N VAL A 655 3.33 15.16 -23.54
CA VAL A 655 2.61 15.37 -22.27
C VAL A 655 1.48 14.35 -22.20
N SER A 656 1.51 13.47 -21.21
CA SER A 656 0.51 12.40 -21.04
C SER A 656 0.00 12.29 -19.61
N ASN A 657 -1.27 11.89 -19.43
CA ASN A 657 -1.88 11.64 -18.11
C ASN A 657 -1.70 12.81 -17.11
N SER A 658 -1.65 14.05 -17.59
CA SER A 658 -1.16 15.21 -16.82
C SER A 658 -2.20 16.33 -16.81
N TYR A 659 -2.27 17.11 -15.73
CA TYR A 659 -3.37 18.08 -15.57
C TYR A 659 -3.05 19.36 -14.78
N ALA A 660 -3.89 20.38 -14.96
CA ALA A 660 -3.78 21.66 -14.28
C ALA A 660 -5.14 22.18 -13.78
N THR A 661 -5.24 22.48 -12.49
CA THR A 661 -6.50 22.93 -11.85
C THR A 661 -6.45 24.37 -11.32
N GLY A 662 -5.25 24.94 -11.18
CA GLY A 662 -5.08 26.33 -10.74
C GLY A 662 -5.35 27.34 -11.88
N ALA A 663 -5.74 28.55 -11.50
CA ALA A 663 -6.05 29.63 -12.45
C ALA A 663 -4.80 30.17 -13.15
N VAL A 664 -4.96 30.62 -14.40
CA VAL A 664 -3.89 31.12 -15.26
C VAL A 664 -4.25 32.50 -15.79
N ASP A 665 -3.48 33.52 -15.39
CA ASP A 665 -3.49 34.85 -15.98
C ASP A 665 -2.25 34.99 -16.88
N GLY A 666 -2.46 35.07 -18.20
CA GLY A 666 -1.42 35.33 -19.20
C GLY A 666 -1.22 36.81 -19.54
N GLY A 667 -1.97 37.69 -18.87
CA GLY A 667 -1.84 39.14 -18.93
C GLY A 667 -1.79 39.67 -20.36
N SER A 668 -0.69 40.35 -20.71
CA SER A 668 -0.54 40.97 -22.03
C SER A 668 0.05 40.06 -23.12
N GLY A 669 0.31 38.78 -22.79
CA GLY A 669 0.97 37.78 -23.64
C GLY A 669 0.12 37.19 -24.76
N ARG A 670 0.78 36.56 -25.73
CA ARG A 670 0.15 36.04 -26.95
C ARG A 670 -0.21 34.56 -26.97
N TRP A 671 0.20 33.79 -25.95
CA TRP A 671 -0.01 32.33 -25.88
C TRP A 671 -0.33 31.93 -24.45
N THR A 672 -1.60 31.68 -24.17
CA THR A 672 -2.07 31.37 -22.81
C THR A 672 -2.92 30.11 -22.84
N GLY A 673 -2.54 29.11 -22.05
CA GLY A 673 -3.24 27.83 -21.99
C GLY A 673 -3.49 27.35 -20.57
N GLY A 674 -4.64 26.75 -20.29
CA GLY A 674 -4.89 26.13 -18.98
C GLY A 674 -3.91 25.01 -18.65
N LEU A 675 -3.45 24.24 -19.65
CA LEU A 675 -2.38 23.25 -19.50
C LEU A 675 -1.05 23.76 -20.09
N ILE A 676 -1.04 24.18 -21.36
CA ILE A 676 0.19 24.54 -22.09
C ILE A 676 0.03 25.88 -22.84
N GLY A 677 0.93 26.83 -22.62
CA GLY A 677 0.93 28.10 -23.37
C GLY A 677 1.19 27.90 -24.86
N ASN A 678 2.40 27.42 -25.21
CA ASN A 678 2.78 27.04 -26.58
C ASN A 678 3.10 25.54 -26.67
N GLY A 679 2.23 24.80 -27.36
CA GLY A 679 2.36 23.37 -27.63
C GLY A 679 2.99 23.08 -28.99
N ALA A 680 4.13 22.41 -28.96
CA ALA A 680 4.84 21.83 -30.10
C ALA A 680 5.15 20.33 -29.91
N GLY A 681 4.57 19.69 -28.89
CA GLY A 681 4.61 18.26 -28.63
C GLY A 681 3.21 17.62 -28.69
N ASN A 682 3.14 16.30 -28.49
CA ASN A 682 1.87 15.57 -28.41
C ASN A 682 1.26 15.73 -27.02
N VAL A 683 -0.07 15.84 -26.92
CA VAL A 683 -0.82 15.89 -25.66
C VAL A 683 -1.87 14.80 -25.67
N SER A 684 -1.84 13.91 -24.68
CA SER A 684 -2.85 12.84 -24.56
C SER A 684 -3.32 12.63 -23.13
N HIS A 685 -4.57 12.19 -22.95
CA HIS A 685 -5.12 11.83 -21.62
C HIS A 685 -4.89 12.93 -20.58
N SER A 686 -4.98 14.19 -20.99
CA SER A 686 -4.57 15.34 -20.18
C SER A 686 -5.69 16.38 -20.13
N TYR A 687 -5.77 17.16 -19.04
CA TYR A 687 -6.90 18.08 -18.87
C TYR A 687 -6.56 19.35 -18.08
N ALA A 688 -7.41 20.37 -18.23
CA ALA A 688 -7.31 21.58 -17.43
C ALA A 688 -8.69 22.08 -16.94
N THR A 689 -8.78 22.47 -15.67
CA THR A 689 -10.03 22.93 -15.04
C THR A 689 -9.96 24.34 -14.45
N GLY A 690 -8.75 24.89 -14.30
CA GLY A 690 -8.56 26.28 -13.86
C GLY A 690 -9.04 27.30 -14.88
N ALA A 691 -9.55 28.45 -14.41
CA ALA A 691 -9.91 29.56 -15.28
C ALA A 691 -8.68 30.16 -15.97
N VAL A 692 -8.85 30.62 -17.21
CA VAL A 692 -7.78 31.14 -18.06
C VAL A 692 -8.16 32.53 -18.59
N ASP A 693 -7.38 33.56 -18.25
CA ASP A 693 -7.47 34.90 -18.87
C ASP A 693 -6.18 35.20 -19.65
N GLY A 694 -6.30 35.95 -20.74
CA GLY A 694 -5.13 36.36 -21.53
C GLY A 694 -5.47 37.19 -22.76
N ARG A 695 -4.45 37.78 -23.39
CA ARG A 695 -4.68 38.73 -24.47
C ARG A 695 -4.93 38.07 -25.83
N GLU A 696 -3.98 37.32 -26.37
CA GLU A 696 -4.10 36.66 -27.67
C GLU A 696 -3.90 35.15 -27.54
N TRP A 697 -4.51 34.40 -28.46
CA TRP A 697 -4.46 32.93 -28.63
C TRP A 697 -4.58 32.19 -27.29
N VAL A 698 -5.75 32.38 -26.68
CA VAL A 698 -6.08 31.85 -25.36
C VAL A 698 -6.89 30.55 -25.52
N GLY A 699 -6.47 29.49 -24.82
CA GLY A 699 -7.13 28.19 -24.85
C GLY A 699 -7.33 27.57 -23.48
N GLY A 700 -8.46 26.93 -23.22
CA GLY A 700 -8.68 26.24 -21.95
C GLY A 700 -7.71 25.08 -21.69
N LEU A 701 -7.17 24.43 -22.74
CA LEU A 701 -6.08 23.46 -22.65
C LEU A 701 -4.77 24.02 -23.20
N ILE A 702 -4.76 24.52 -24.45
CA ILE A 702 -3.54 24.96 -25.16
C ILE A 702 -3.74 26.33 -25.81
N GLY A 703 -2.84 27.28 -25.58
CA GLY A 703 -2.91 28.59 -26.25
C GLY A 703 -2.65 28.48 -27.76
N LEU A 704 -1.46 27.98 -28.12
CA LEU A 704 -1.01 27.75 -29.50
C LEU A 704 -0.59 26.29 -29.72
N LEU A 705 -1.13 25.62 -30.74
CA LEU A 705 -0.60 24.36 -31.28
C LEU A 705 0.18 24.65 -32.58
N SER A 706 1.52 24.59 -32.52
CA SER A 706 2.42 25.20 -33.52
C SER A 706 3.10 24.20 -34.49
N SER A 707 2.90 22.90 -34.34
CA SER A 707 3.53 21.87 -35.19
C SER A 707 2.67 20.63 -35.35
N ALA A 708 2.94 19.81 -36.37
CA ALA A 708 2.16 18.61 -36.74
C ALA A 708 2.16 17.51 -35.66
N LYS A 709 1.37 17.73 -34.62
CA LYS A 709 1.25 16.95 -33.38
C LYS A 709 -0.21 16.66 -33.08
N THR A 710 -0.45 15.71 -32.18
CA THR A 710 -1.80 15.29 -31.79
C THR A 710 -2.18 15.83 -30.41
N VAL A 711 -3.42 16.28 -30.29
CA VAL A 711 -4.12 16.48 -29.02
C VAL A 711 -5.27 15.49 -28.99
N ASN A 712 -5.24 14.51 -28.09
CA ASN A 712 -6.24 13.45 -28.07
C ASN A 712 -6.68 13.01 -26.67
N ASN A 713 -7.90 12.51 -26.53
CA ASN A 713 -8.45 12.02 -25.25
C ASN A 713 -8.27 13.05 -24.13
N SER A 714 -8.47 14.34 -24.42
CA SER A 714 -8.08 15.46 -23.54
C SER A 714 -9.19 16.50 -23.45
N TYR A 715 -9.30 17.23 -22.33
CA TYR A 715 -10.42 18.16 -22.14
C TYR A 715 -10.09 19.43 -21.34
N ALA A 716 -10.94 20.45 -21.51
CA ALA A 716 -10.88 21.69 -20.74
C ALA A 716 -12.25 22.04 -20.13
N ALA A 717 -12.27 22.41 -18.85
CA ALA A 717 -13.49 22.76 -18.12
C ALA A 717 -13.50 24.17 -17.52
N GLY A 718 -12.33 24.82 -17.41
CA GLY A 718 -12.22 26.19 -16.89
C GLY A 718 -12.81 27.23 -17.85
N ALA A 719 -13.33 28.33 -17.31
CA ALA A 719 -13.73 29.48 -18.10
C ALA A 719 -12.52 30.09 -18.82
N VAL A 720 -12.71 30.53 -20.07
CA VAL A 720 -11.65 31.07 -20.93
C VAL A 720 -12.06 32.46 -21.41
N GLU A 721 -11.31 33.48 -20.99
CA GLU A 721 -11.52 34.88 -21.37
C GLU A 721 -10.33 35.39 -22.18
N GLY A 722 -10.58 36.33 -23.09
CA GLY A 722 -9.48 37.05 -23.72
C GLY A 722 -9.86 38.08 -24.78
N PHE A 723 -8.84 38.73 -25.35
CA PHE A 723 -9.05 39.81 -26.31
C PHE A 723 -9.13 39.31 -27.77
N GLY A 724 -8.22 38.41 -28.18
CA GLY A 724 -7.96 38.04 -29.58
C GLY A 724 -8.74 36.83 -30.11
N LEU A 725 -7.99 35.78 -30.47
CA LEU A 725 -8.53 34.45 -30.83
C LEU A 725 -8.65 33.63 -29.55
N VAL A 726 -9.84 33.13 -29.23
CA VAL A 726 -10.12 32.40 -27.98
C VAL A 726 -10.85 31.10 -28.29
N GLY A 727 -10.42 30.00 -27.67
CA GLY A 727 -11.03 28.68 -27.83
C GLY A 727 -11.21 27.94 -26.52
N GLY A 728 -12.32 27.22 -26.33
CA GLY A 728 -12.55 26.47 -25.10
C GLY A 728 -11.51 25.36 -24.83
N LEU A 729 -10.97 24.72 -25.88
CA LEU A 729 -9.85 23.78 -25.80
C LEU A 729 -8.54 24.42 -26.30
N ILE A 730 -8.52 24.96 -27.51
CA ILE A 730 -7.30 25.49 -28.14
C ILE A 730 -7.54 26.89 -28.75
N GLY A 731 -6.68 27.86 -28.40
CA GLY A 731 -6.76 29.22 -28.95
C GLY A 731 -6.49 29.27 -30.45
N PHE A 732 -5.34 28.74 -30.88
CA PHE A 732 -4.95 28.66 -32.29
C PHE A 732 -4.24 27.33 -32.62
N VAL A 733 -4.76 26.58 -33.59
CA VAL A 733 -4.08 25.47 -34.27
C VAL A 733 -3.46 25.98 -35.57
N ALA A 734 -2.14 26.22 -35.55
CA ALA A 734 -1.38 26.60 -36.74
C ALA A 734 -1.12 25.38 -37.63
N VAL A 735 -0.64 24.29 -37.02
CA VAL A 735 -0.51 22.96 -37.61
C VAL A 735 -0.83 21.94 -36.51
N GLY A 736 -1.65 20.92 -36.75
CA GLY A 736 -1.88 19.84 -35.78
C GLY A 736 -3.23 19.13 -35.92
N ASN A 737 -3.41 18.04 -35.18
CA ASN A 737 -4.63 17.23 -35.20
C ASN A 737 -5.27 17.18 -33.80
N VAL A 738 -6.58 17.37 -33.72
CA VAL A 738 -7.37 17.27 -32.49
C VAL A 738 -8.39 16.14 -32.67
N SER A 739 -8.40 15.17 -31.76
CA SER A 739 -9.38 14.07 -31.79
C SER A 739 -9.85 13.71 -30.39
N ASN A 740 -11.03 13.10 -30.26
CA ASN A 740 -11.54 12.57 -28.97
C ASN A 740 -11.39 13.58 -27.81
N SER A 741 -11.69 14.87 -28.04
CA SER A 741 -11.36 15.93 -27.08
C SER A 741 -12.52 16.91 -26.93
N TYR A 742 -12.64 17.59 -25.78
CA TYR A 742 -13.80 18.42 -25.54
C TYR A 742 -13.58 19.63 -24.62
N ALA A 743 -14.48 20.61 -24.71
CA ALA A 743 -14.48 21.78 -23.84
C ALA A 743 -15.88 22.10 -23.25
N THR A 744 -15.95 22.34 -21.95
CA THR A 744 -17.21 22.64 -21.23
C THR A 744 -17.24 24.02 -20.59
N GLY A 745 -16.08 24.66 -20.38
CA GLY A 745 -15.99 26.01 -19.82
C GLY A 745 -16.52 27.09 -20.77
N SER A 746 -17.08 28.16 -20.21
CA SER A 746 -17.53 29.33 -20.99
C SER A 746 -16.37 30.04 -21.67
N VAL A 747 -16.57 30.50 -22.91
CA VAL A 747 -15.56 31.13 -23.75
C VAL A 747 -15.99 32.54 -24.13
N SER A 748 -15.19 33.55 -23.80
CA SER A 748 -15.49 34.96 -24.09
C SER A 748 -14.37 35.67 -24.84
N ALA A 749 -14.70 36.46 -25.87
CA ALA A 749 -13.72 37.23 -26.65
C ALA A 749 -14.18 38.64 -27.03
N VAL A 750 -13.24 39.60 -27.05
CA VAL A 750 -13.56 41.01 -27.35
C VAL A 750 -13.38 41.41 -28.83
N ASN A 751 -12.43 40.80 -29.56
CA ASN A 751 -11.97 41.37 -30.84
C ASN A 751 -12.21 40.53 -32.11
N ILE A 752 -11.69 39.29 -32.21
CA ILE A 752 -11.51 38.62 -33.52
C ILE A 752 -12.43 37.43 -33.76
N ALA A 753 -12.23 36.31 -33.05
CA ALA A 753 -12.98 35.08 -33.27
C ALA A 753 -12.99 34.23 -32.00
N VAL A 754 -14.15 33.66 -31.71
CA VAL A 754 -14.38 32.80 -30.54
C VAL A 754 -15.00 31.47 -30.97
N GLY A 755 -14.45 30.37 -30.46
CA GLY A 755 -14.93 29.02 -30.75
C GLY A 755 -15.09 28.20 -29.48
N GLY A 756 -16.22 27.49 -29.33
CA GLY A 756 -16.45 26.64 -28.15
C GLY A 756 -15.37 25.56 -27.93
N LEU A 757 -14.72 25.07 -29.00
CA LEU A 757 -13.57 24.16 -28.93
C LEU A 757 -12.27 24.85 -29.40
N ILE A 758 -12.26 25.45 -30.59
CA ILE A 758 -11.04 26.00 -31.20
C ILE A 758 -11.28 27.44 -31.69
N GLY A 759 -10.45 28.39 -31.28
CA GLY A 759 -10.55 29.78 -31.74
C GLY A 759 -10.22 29.92 -33.23
N ARG A 760 -9.12 29.32 -33.68
CA ARG A 760 -8.69 29.29 -35.09
C ARG A 760 -8.01 27.98 -35.49
N LEU A 761 -8.30 27.52 -36.71
CA LEU A 761 -7.67 26.36 -37.35
C LEU A 761 -7.08 26.75 -38.72
N ASP A 762 -5.76 26.59 -38.90
CA ASP A 762 -5.07 26.89 -40.15
C ASP A 762 -4.69 25.66 -40.97
N HIS A 763 -4.11 24.62 -40.38
CA HIS A 763 -3.76 23.38 -41.08
C HIS A 763 -3.90 22.17 -40.15
N GLY A 764 -4.88 21.29 -40.38
CA GLY A 764 -5.11 20.19 -39.44
C GLY A 764 -6.42 19.43 -39.59
N SER A 765 -6.56 18.35 -38.80
CA SER A 765 -7.81 17.62 -38.66
C SER A 765 -8.45 17.82 -37.28
N VAL A 766 -9.77 17.99 -37.23
CA VAL A 766 -10.57 17.95 -36.00
C VAL A 766 -11.62 16.83 -36.15
N SER A 767 -11.54 15.80 -35.32
CA SER A 767 -12.48 14.66 -35.36
C SER A 767 -13.06 14.35 -33.98
N THR A 768 -14.23 13.71 -33.92
CA THR A 768 -14.75 13.06 -32.70
C THR A 768 -14.66 13.92 -31.43
N SER A 769 -14.92 15.23 -31.55
CA SER A 769 -14.66 16.22 -30.51
C SER A 769 -15.87 17.12 -30.29
N TYR A 770 -16.03 17.72 -29.10
CA TYR A 770 -17.22 18.54 -28.82
C TYR A 770 -17.05 19.73 -27.88
N ALA A 771 -17.99 20.68 -27.94
CA ALA A 771 -18.06 21.80 -27.00
C ALA A 771 -19.47 22.00 -26.41
N THR A 772 -19.56 22.40 -25.15
CA THR A 772 -20.84 22.73 -24.47
C THR A 772 -20.86 24.07 -23.75
N GLY A 773 -19.71 24.70 -23.50
CA GLY A 773 -19.66 25.98 -22.79
C GLY A 773 -20.37 27.12 -23.53
N LEU A 774 -20.87 28.10 -22.79
CA LEU A 774 -21.39 29.36 -23.33
C LEU A 774 -20.34 30.04 -24.20
N VAL A 775 -20.69 30.47 -25.42
CA VAL A 775 -19.78 31.18 -26.32
C VAL A 775 -20.30 32.60 -26.54
N SER A 776 -19.52 33.61 -26.16
CA SER A 776 -19.90 35.02 -26.28
C SER A 776 -18.79 35.91 -26.84
N GLY A 777 -19.06 36.63 -27.92
CA GLY A 777 -18.17 37.65 -28.47
C GLY A 777 -18.79 39.04 -28.45
N THR A 778 -17.93 40.06 -28.33
CA THR A 778 -18.33 41.48 -28.48
C THR A 778 -17.70 42.15 -29.71
N SER A 779 -17.29 41.35 -30.69
CA SER A 779 -16.49 41.82 -31.84
C SER A 779 -17.23 42.85 -32.69
N THR A 780 -16.50 43.90 -33.09
CA THR A 780 -16.99 44.94 -34.00
C THR A 780 -16.47 44.79 -35.43
N PHE A 781 -15.55 43.85 -35.68
CA PHE A 781 -14.86 43.67 -36.96
C PHE A 781 -15.33 42.46 -37.78
N ASN A 782 -15.78 41.37 -37.15
CA ASN A 782 -16.41 40.24 -37.85
C ASN A 782 -17.21 39.36 -36.85
N PRO A 783 -18.54 39.51 -36.75
CA PRO A 783 -19.34 38.79 -35.75
C PRO A 783 -19.55 37.33 -36.17
N VAL A 784 -18.61 36.46 -35.81
CA VAL A 784 -18.71 35.01 -36.01
C VAL A 784 -18.33 34.28 -34.72
N ASP A 785 -19.17 34.46 -33.71
CA ASP A 785 -19.23 33.57 -32.56
C ASP A 785 -19.68 32.20 -33.05
N ASN A 786 -18.92 31.15 -32.74
CA ASN A 786 -19.15 29.81 -33.30
C ASN A 786 -19.12 28.75 -32.21
N GLY A 787 -20.06 27.81 -32.27
CA GLY A 787 -20.25 26.80 -31.22
C GLY A 787 -19.12 25.79 -31.11
N LEU A 788 -18.36 25.52 -32.20
CA LEU A 788 -17.22 24.58 -32.19
C LEU A 788 -15.91 25.26 -32.61
N ILE A 789 -15.83 25.81 -33.83
CA ILE A 789 -14.60 26.44 -34.37
C ILE A 789 -14.88 27.89 -34.77
N GLY A 790 -14.12 28.83 -34.20
CA GLY A 790 -14.22 30.27 -34.44
C GLY A 790 -13.89 30.68 -35.87
N TYR A 791 -12.76 30.22 -36.40
CA TYR A 791 -12.33 30.51 -37.77
C TYR A 791 -11.53 29.34 -38.38
N ILE A 792 -11.74 29.07 -39.68
CA ILE A 792 -10.91 28.16 -40.48
C ILE A 792 -10.27 28.96 -41.61
N SER A 793 -8.95 28.90 -41.75
CA SER A 793 -8.25 29.59 -42.83
C SER A 793 -8.44 28.93 -44.19
N ALA A 794 -8.75 29.76 -45.19
CA ALA A 794 -8.87 29.39 -46.59
C ALA A 794 -7.61 29.73 -47.42
N ALA A 795 -6.46 29.93 -46.77
CA ALA A 795 -5.20 30.25 -47.46
C ALA A 795 -4.75 29.12 -48.39
N LEU A 796 -4.18 29.46 -49.55
CA LEU A 796 -3.72 28.49 -50.54
C LEU A 796 -2.61 27.59 -49.95
N GLY A 797 -2.85 26.28 -49.92
CA GLY A 797 -1.96 25.28 -49.35
C GLY A 797 -2.38 24.76 -47.96
N ASN A 798 -3.35 25.41 -47.32
CA ASN A 798 -3.93 24.91 -46.07
C ASN A 798 -4.87 23.73 -46.36
N ILE A 799 -4.72 22.64 -45.61
CA ILE A 799 -5.59 21.46 -45.69
C ILE A 799 -6.24 21.32 -44.32
N ASN A 800 -7.54 21.56 -44.26
CA ASN A 800 -8.34 21.47 -43.04
C ASN A 800 -9.44 20.44 -43.22
N THR A 801 -9.53 19.49 -42.29
CA THR A 801 -10.61 18.51 -42.24
C THR A 801 -11.31 18.59 -40.89
N VAL A 802 -12.64 18.63 -40.90
CA VAL A 802 -13.46 18.59 -39.69
C VAL A 802 -14.53 17.53 -39.90
N SER A 803 -14.64 16.57 -39.00
CA SER A 803 -15.64 15.50 -39.09
C SER A 803 -16.15 15.08 -37.71
N ASP A 804 -17.36 14.55 -37.67
CA ASP A 804 -17.94 13.83 -36.54
C ASP A 804 -17.80 14.58 -35.21
N SER A 805 -17.94 15.90 -35.25
CA SER A 805 -17.63 16.82 -34.14
C SER A 805 -18.77 17.82 -33.96
N PHE A 806 -19.11 18.14 -32.71
CA PHE A 806 -20.43 18.68 -32.38
C PHE A 806 -20.36 19.78 -31.32
N TRP A 807 -21.36 20.65 -31.29
CA TRP A 807 -21.51 21.59 -30.17
C TRP A 807 -22.94 21.58 -29.64
N ASN A 808 -23.12 21.86 -28.35
CA ASN A 808 -24.45 22.05 -27.79
C ASN A 808 -24.94 23.47 -28.13
N LYS A 809 -25.87 23.59 -29.09
CA LYS A 809 -26.43 24.87 -29.55
C LYS A 809 -27.30 25.58 -28.50
N ASP A 810 -27.82 24.85 -27.51
CA ASP A 810 -28.65 25.43 -26.46
C ASP A 810 -27.79 26.11 -25.39
N THR A 811 -26.72 25.44 -24.94
CA THR A 811 -25.83 25.96 -23.88
C THR A 811 -24.75 26.88 -24.40
N SER A 812 -24.24 26.68 -25.62
CA SER A 812 -23.32 27.63 -26.25
C SER A 812 -23.99 28.92 -26.69
N GLY A 813 -25.31 28.90 -26.93
CA GLY A 813 -26.07 29.98 -27.56
C GLY A 813 -25.85 30.11 -29.07
N GLN A 814 -25.02 29.25 -29.68
CA GLN A 814 -24.58 29.40 -31.07
C GLN A 814 -25.23 28.38 -32.00
N ILE A 815 -25.86 28.88 -33.08
CA ILE A 815 -26.52 28.05 -34.09
C ILE A 815 -25.58 27.55 -35.21
N GLY A 816 -24.34 28.06 -35.27
CA GLY A 816 -23.38 27.80 -36.34
C GLY A 816 -21.96 27.51 -35.85
N SER A 817 -21.13 27.03 -36.78
CA SER A 817 -19.67 26.87 -36.59
C SER A 817 -18.94 27.06 -37.92
N ALA A 818 -17.69 27.52 -37.89
CA ALA A 818 -16.79 27.31 -39.02
C ALA A 818 -16.60 25.80 -39.24
N GLY A 819 -16.53 25.38 -40.51
CA GLY A 819 -16.45 23.97 -40.89
C GLY A 819 -17.74 23.15 -40.76
N ALA A 820 -18.87 23.76 -40.40
CA ALA A 820 -20.15 23.07 -40.29
C ALA A 820 -20.58 22.40 -41.60
N GLY A 821 -21.16 21.20 -41.50
CA GLY A 821 -21.48 20.33 -42.63
C GLY A 821 -22.21 19.07 -42.18
N ALA A 822 -22.30 18.05 -43.04
CA ALA A 822 -23.12 16.86 -42.77
C ALA A 822 -22.72 16.07 -41.50
N THR A 823 -21.43 16.07 -41.14
CA THR A 823 -20.89 15.41 -39.94
C THR A 823 -20.44 16.39 -38.85
N VAL A 824 -20.67 17.69 -39.06
CA VAL A 824 -20.20 18.76 -38.15
C VAL A 824 -21.38 19.69 -37.85
N VAL A 825 -22.12 19.40 -36.78
CA VAL A 825 -23.46 19.96 -36.53
C VAL A 825 -23.70 20.35 -35.06
N GLY A 826 -24.56 21.34 -34.86
CA GLY A 826 -25.05 21.74 -33.54
C GLY A 826 -26.18 20.82 -33.05
N LYS A 827 -26.00 20.22 -31.89
CA LYS A 827 -26.95 19.35 -31.18
C LYS A 827 -27.66 20.13 -30.07
N THR A 828 -28.89 19.77 -29.71
CA THR A 828 -29.53 20.23 -28.47
C THR A 828 -28.90 19.53 -27.27
N SER A 829 -29.18 20.01 -26.07
CA SER A 829 -28.75 19.37 -24.82
C SER A 829 -29.26 17.93 -24.71
N THR A 830 -30.50 17.68 -25.15
CA THR A 830 -31.07 16.33 -25.21
C THR A 830 -30.39 15.45 -26.27
N GLU A 831 -30.08 15.97 -27.45
CA GLU A 831 -29.32 15.24 -28.48
C GLU A 831 -27.91 14.89 -27.98
N MET A 832 -27.27 15.77 -27.21
CA MET A 832 -25.95 15.54 -26.59
C MET A 832 -25.96 14.44 -25.52
N GLN A 833 -27.12 14.07 -24.97
CA GLN A 833 -27.30 13.04 -23.94
C GLN A 833 -27.76 11.68 -24.49
N GLN A 834 -27.72 11.48 -25.82
CA GLN A 834 -28.23 10.29 -26.51
C GLN A 834 -27.17 9.66 -27.39
N SER A 835 -26.71 8.44 -27.06
CA SER A 835 -25.64 7.73 -27.80
C SER A 835 -25.98 7.51 -29.28
N ALA A 836 -27.26 7.28 -29.60
CA ALA A 836 -27.74 7.12 -30.97
C ALA A 836 -27.43 8.32 -31.88
N THR A 837 -27.18 9.51 -31.33
CA THR A 837 -26.83 10.71 -32.11
C THR A 837 -25.31 10.83 -32.35
N PHE A 838 -24.48 10.02 -31.70
CA PHE A 838 -23.02 9.96 -31.83
C PHE A 838 -22.56 8.66 -32.54
N SER A 839 -23.30 8.22 -33.56
CA SER A 839 -23.12 6.89 -34.20
C SER A 839 -21.75 6.62 -34.85
N ALA A 840 -20.90 7.64 -35.01
CA ALA A 840 -19.53 7.52 -35.50
C ALA A 840 -18.47 7.42 -34.38
N TRP A 841 -18.87 7.50 -33.11
CA TRP A 841 -17.95 7.54 -31.97
C TRP A 841 -17.75 6.15 -31.37
N ASP A 842 -16.52 5.86 -30.97
CA ASP A 842 -16.16 4.56 -30.39
C ASP A 842 -16.55 4.49 -28.90
N THR A 843 -17.37 3.49 -28.56
CA THR A 843 -17.80 3.21 -27.18
C THR A 843 -16.68 2.64 -26.29
N SER A 844 -15.54 2.26 -26.87
CA SER A 844 -14.30 2.00 -26.14
C SER A 844 -13.65 3.28 -25.58
N THR A 845 -13.89 4.41 -26.25
CA THR A 845 -13.33 5.74 -25.89
C THR A 845 -14.33 6.58 -25.11
N TRP A 846 -15.61 6.51 -25.46
CA TRP A 846 -16.66 7.39 -24.94
C TRP A 846 -17.76 6.64 -24.17
N ARG A 847 -18.15 7.19 -23.01
CA ARG A 847 -19.30 6.78 -22.20
C ARG A 847 -20.39 7.86 -22.29
N ILE A 848 -21.63 7.47 -22.52
CA ILE A 848 -22.81 8.36 -22.39
C ILE A 848 -23.78 7.64 -21.47
N TYR A 849 -24.11 8.24 -20.32
CA TYR A 849 -25.23 7.80 -19.50
C TYR A 849 -26.51 8.41 -20.08
N GLU A 850 -27.35 7.56 -20.70
CA GLU A 850 -28.50 7.98 -21.50
C GLU A 850 -29.41 8.97 -20.75
N GLY A 851 -29.72 10.08 -21.40
CA GLY A 851 -30.53 11.17 -20.85
C GLY A 851 -29.91 11.94 -19.67
N SER A 852 -28.70 11.57 -19.22
CA SER A 852 -28.09 12.12 -18.00
C SER A 852 -26.83 12.93 -18.29
N THR A 853 -25.91 12.41 -19.12
CA THR A 853 -24.59 13.05 -19.37
C THR A 853 -24.32 13.33 -20.84
N THR A 854 -23.51 14.33 -21.12
CA THR A 854 -22.80 14.42 -22.41
C THR A 854 -21.72 13.34 -22.50
N PRO A 855 -21.08 13.10 -23.66
CA PRO A 855 -20.04 12.08 -23.78
C PRO A 855 -18.87 12.32 -22.82
N LEU A 856 -18.52 11.32 -22.02
CA LEU A 856 -17.40 11.32 -21.10
C LEU A 856 -16.27 10.45 -21.65
N LEU A 857 -15.03 10.89 -21.50
CA LEU A 857 -13.85 10.12 -21.91
C LEU A 857 -13.58 8.99 -20.93
N LYS A 858 -13.66 7.75 -21.39
CA LYS A 858 -13.47 6.55 -20.55
C LYS A 858 -12.10 6.46 -19.89
N SER A 859 -11.09 7.13 -20.45
CA SER A 859 -9.71 7.16 -19.95
C SER A 859 -9.53 7.86 -18.59
N PHE A 860 -10.53 8.61 -18.11
CA PHE A 860 -10.52 9.21 -16.77
C PHE A 860 -11.55 8.59 -15.82
N LEU A 861 -12.27 7.55 -16.26
CA LEU A 861 -13.28 6.87 -15.46
C LEU A 861 -12.69 5.61 -14.81
N THR A 862 -12.94 5.45 -13.51
CA THR A 862 -12.55 4.25 -12.75
C THR A 862 -13.55 3.12 -13.03
N ALA A 863 -13.07 1.95 -13.44
CA ALA A 863 -13.94 0.80 -13.71
C ALA A 863 -14.70 0.38 -12.43
N TYR A 864 -16.03 0.26 -12.52
CA TYR A 864 -16.88 -0.13 -11.40
C TYR A 864 -17.81 -1.27 -11.82
N SER A 865 -17.58 -2.46 -11.24
CA SER A 865 -18.23 -3.72 -11.64
C SER A 865 -19.25 -4.27 -10.64
N ASP A 866 -19.31 -3.71 -9.43
CA ASP A 866 -20.08 -4.29 -8.33
C ASP A 866 -21.57 -3.92 -8.38
N VAL A 867 -22.37 -4.68 -7.61
CA VAL A 867 -23.77 -4.34 -7.38
C VAL A 867 -23.82 -3.08 -6.51
N ILE A 868 -24.48 -2.03 -7.00
CA ILE A 868 -24.71 -0.82 -6.21
C ILE A 868 -25.72 -1.16 -5.11
N ASP A 869 -25.22 -1.21 -3.87
CA ASP A 869 -26.01 -1.54 -2.69
C ASP A 869 -27.20 -0.58 -2.49
N PRO A 870 -28.29 -1.01 -1.82
CA PRO A 870 -29.43 -0.14 -1.55
C PRO A 870 -29.05 1.06 -0.67
N LEU A 871 -28.98 2.24 -1.27
CA LEU A 871 -28.56 3.47 -0.61
C LEU A 871 -29.73 4.17 0.07
N THR A 872 -29.49 4.80 1.21
CA THR A 872 -30.48 5.59 1.95
C THR A 872 -30.02 7.04 2.10
N THR A 873 -30.82 7.97 1.60
CA THR A 873 -30.65 9.42 1.81
C THR A 873 -31.83 9.98 2.63
N GLN A 874 -31.75 11.23 3.10
CA GLN A 874 -32.89 11.93 3.70
C GLN A 874 -33.57 12.85 2.68
N TYR A 875 -34.86 13.10 2.88
CA TYR A 875 -35.64 14.03 2.07
C TYR A 875 -35.08 15.47 2.12
N ASP A 876 -34.66 15.98 0.97
CA ASP A 876 -34.13 17.34 0.75
C ASP A 876 -34.88 18.12 -0.36
N GLY A 877 -35.88 17.50 -1.01
CA GLY A 877 -36.66 18.08 -2.11
C GLY A 877 -35.99 18.04 -3.48
N SER A 878 -34.83 17.37 -3.63
CA SER A 878 -34.12 17.22 -4.90
C SER A 878 -34.54 15.96 -5.68
N ASN A 879 -34.68 16.08 -7.01
CA ASN A 879 -34.76 14.91 -7.91
C ASN A 879 -33.37 14.37 -8.30
N LEU A 880 -32.30 15.13 -8.06
CA LEU A 880 -30.92 14.70 -8.25
C LEU A 880 -30.37 14.25 -6.89
N VAL A 881 -30.11 12.95 -6.75
CA VAL A 881 -29.54 12.36 -5.54
C VAL A 881 -28.06 12.10 -5.78
N THR A 882 -27.21 12.63 -4.90
CA THR A 882 -25.78 12.24 -4.85
C THR A 882 -25.65 11.01 -3.95
N LEU A 883 -25.06 9.93 -4.47
CA LEU A 883 -24.96 8.64 -3.79
C LEU A 883 -23.62 8.47 -3.07
N THR A 884 -22.56 8.87 -3.76
CA THR A 884 -21.21 9.05 -3.24
C THR A 884 -20.54 10.11 -4.11
N ASP A 885 -19.31 10.49 -3.80
CA ASP A 885 -18.51 11.35 -4.66
C ASP A 885 -18.49 10.81 -6.11
N HIS A 886 -18.72 11.70 -7.07
CA HIS A 886 -18.88 11.40 -8.50
C HIS A 886 -19.95 10.35 -8.92
N LEU A 887 -20.85 9.91 -8.04
CA LEU A 887 -21.94 8.97 -8.39
C LEU A 887 -23.32 9.56 -8.07
N TYR A 888 -24.19 9.59 -9.07
CA TYR A 888 -25.46 10.30 -9.02
C TYR A 888 -26.62 9.43 -9.50
N ALA A 889 -27.84 9.82 -9.13
CA ALA A 889 -29.08 9.25 -9.66
C ALA A 889 -30.14 10.34 -9.87
N ASN A 890 -30.93 10.18 -10.92
CA ASN A 890 -32.13 10.98 -11.14
C ASN A 890 -33.36 10.17 -10.71
N THR A 891 -34.15 10.70 -9.77
CA THR A 891 -35.43 10.14 -9.36
C THR A 891 -36.60 10.77 -10.13
N LEU A 892 -37.70 10.02 -10.26
CA LEU A 892 -38.95 10.53 -10.86
C LEU A 892 -39.79 11.37 -9.88
N SER A 893 -39.46 11.32 -8.58
CA SER A 893 -39.96 12.21 -7.54
C SER A 893 -38.90 12.39 -6.46
N ALA A 894 -38.86 13.56 -5.83
CA ALA A 894 -38.05 13.86 -4.66
C ALA A 894 -38.66 13.34 -3.34
N ASP A 895 -39.91 12.87 -3.35
CA ASP A 895 -40.66 12.45 -2.15
C ASP A 895 -39.97 11.32 -1.36
N ALA A 896 -40.35 11.15 -0.09
CA ALA A 896 -39.88 10.02 0.70
C ALA A 896 -40.51 8.70 0.23
N GLY A 897 -39.68 7.68 -0.01
CA GLY A 897 -40.10 6.43 -0.63
C GLY A 897 -38.92 5.55 -1.03
N ILE A 898 -39.22 4.47 -1.75
CA ILE A 898 -38.21 3.56 -2.32
C ILE A 898 -38.37 3.59 -3.85
N TYR A 899 -37.28 3.90 -4.56
CA TYR A 899 -37.27 4.15 -6.00
C TYR A 899 -36.25 3.26 -6.70
N ALA A 900 -36.66 2.67 -7.82
CA ALA A 900 -35.73 2.16 -8.82
C ALA A 900 -35.24 3.33 -9.68
N VAL A 901 -33.94 3.45 -9.87
CA VAL A 901 -33.32 4.58 -10.57
C VAL A 901 -32.28 4.13 -11.58
N SER A 902 -32.05 4.98 -12.59
CA SER A 902 -30.82 4.96 -13.37
C SER A 902 -29.76 5.78 -12.65
N VAL A 903 -28.56 5.20 -12.53
CA VAL A 903 -27.38 5.88 -11.98
C VAL A 903 -26.45 6.35 -13.10
N PHE A 904 -25.69 7.40 -12.82
CA PHE A 904 -24.70 7.95 -13.74
C PHE A 904 -23.52 8.53 -12.97
N SER A 905 -22.43 8.78 -13.67
CA SER A 905 -21.23 9.40 -13.12
C SER A 905 -20.82 10.63 -13.94
N ASP A 906 -19.98 11.49 -13.38
CA ASP A 906 -19.29 12.54 -14.15
C ASP A 906 -17.90 12.07 -14.66
N GLN A 907 -17.15 12.97 -15.29
CA GLN A 907 -15.87 12.66 -15.93
C GLN A 907 -14.79 12.09 -14.99
N GLN A 908 -14.82 12.38 -13.68
CA GLN A 908 -13.80 11.96 -12.72
C GLN A 908 -14.21 10.74 -11.87
N GLY A 909 -15.43 10.25 -12.05
CA GLY A 909 -15.94 9.08 -11.32
C GLY A 909 -15.73 7.76 -12.05
N PHE A 910 -16.83 7.10 -12.40
CA PHE A 910 -16.89 5.66 -12.65
C PHE A 910 -17.34 5.29 -14.06
N ASP A 911 -16.76 4.21 -14.60
CA ASP A 911 -17.25 3.49 -15.78
C ASP A 911 -18.14 2.33 -15.31
N LEU A 912 -19.43 2.61 -15.13
CA LEU A 912 -20.39 1.67 -14.56
C LEU A 912 -20.69 0.52 -15.53
N SER A 913 -20.60 -0.72 -15.05
CA SER A 913 -21.07 -1.91 -15.79
C SER A 913 -22.59 -2.15 -15.63
N ASN A 914 -23.17 -1.64 -14.54
CA ASN A 914 -24.59 -1.70 -14.22
C ASN A 914 -25.11 -0.29 -13.89
N GLU A 915 -26.06 0.20 -14.68
CA GLU A 915 -26.60 1.55 -14.57
C GLU A 915 -27.93 1.60 -13.79
N SER A 916 -28.24 0.59 -12.97
CA SER A 916 -29.49 0.48 -12.20
C SER A 916 -29.25 0.25 -10.70
N ALA A 917 -29.94 1.01 -9.86
CA ALA A 917 -29.88 0.91 -8.40
C ALA A 917 -31.28 1.08 -7.74
N MET A 918 -31.36 0.76 -6.45
CA MET A 918 -32.51 1.06 -5.59
C MET A 918 -32.11 2.09 -4.54
N ILE A 919 -32.86 3.19 -4.44
CA ILE A 919 -32.65 4.25 -3.44
C ILE A 919 -33.84 4.29 -2.48
N THR A 920 -33.56 4.47 -1.19
CA THR A 920 -34.54 4.86 -0.18
C THR A 920 -34.36 6.33 0.17
N ILE A 921 -35.36 7.17 -0.09
CA ILE A 921 -35.44 8.53 0.44
C ILE A 921 -36.21 8.43 1.76
N ALA A 922 -35.51 8.57 2.89
CA ALA A 922 -36.09 8.54 4.22
C ALA A 922 -36.79 9.88 4.54
N PRO A 923 -37.95 9.89 5.21
CA PRO A 923 -38.62 11.12 5.63
C PRO A 923 -37.70 11.99 6.51
N LYS A 924 -37.71 13.31 6.30
CA LYS A 924 -36.94 14.26 7.10
C LYS A 924 -37.48 14.32 8.52
N SER A 925 -36.59 14.18 9.50
CA SER A 925 -36.95 14.25 10.92
C SER A 925 -37.16 15.70 11.36
N ILE A 926 -38.34 16.01 11.88
CA ILE A 926 -38.73 17.36 12.32
C ILE A 926 -39.09 17.39 13.80
N SER A 927 -38.92 18.58 14.39
CA SER A 927 -39.29 18.91 15.76
C SER A 927 -40.57 19.74 15.77
N LEU A 928 -41.38 19.61 16.82
CA LEU A 928 -42.57 20.44 17.01
C LEU A 928 -42.25 21.49 18.08
N SER A 929 -42.49 22.75 17.76
CA SER A 929 -42.48 23.86 18.71
C SER A 929 -43.90 24.36 18.94
N ALA A 930 -44.18 24.95 20.10
CA ALA A 930 -45.43 25.67 20.34
C ALA A 930 -45.24 26.74 21.43
N THR A 931 -46.09 27.77 21.42
CA THR A 931 -46.14 28.76 22.51
C THR A 931 -47.59 29.07 22.88
N ARG A 932 -47.92 29.03 24.17
CA ARG A 932 -49.25 29.37 24.69
C ARG A 932 -49.17 30.10 26.03
N VAL A 933 -50.26 30.73 26.43
CA VAL A 933 -50.41 31.29 27.79
C VAL A 933 -50.95 30.20 28.73
N TYR A 934 -50.48 30.19 29.98
CA TYR A 934 -50.95 29.28 31.02
C TYR A 934 -52.47 29.39 31.21
N ASP A 935 -53.19 28.27 31.11
CA ASP A 935 -54.63 28.16 31.37
C ASP A 935 -54.99 27.08 32.42
N GLY A 936 -53.98 26.40 32.98
CA GLY A 936 -54.15 25.34 33.98
C GLY A 936 -54.49 23.95 33.43
N THR A 937 -54.53 23.77 32.10
CA THR A 937 -54.74 22.48 31.42
C THR A 937 -53.44 21.90 30.88
N THR A 938 -53.45 20.63 30.46
CA THR A 938 -52.36 20.00 29.67
C THR A 938 -52.59 20.08 28.16
N ASP A 939 -53.78 20.50 27.74
CA ASP A 939 -54.24 20.43 26.35
C ASP A 939 -53.44 21.42 25.47
N LEU A 940 -53.04 20.98 24.28
CA LEU A 940 -52.36 21.83 23.29
C LEU A 940 -53.18 21.90 22.01
N SER A 941 -53.57 23.11 21.60
CA SER A 941 -54.24 23.31 20.31
C SER A 941 -53.28 23.09 19.15
N LEU A 942 -53.70 22.30 18.15
CA LEU A 942 -52.94 22.07 16.92
C LEU A 942 -52.60 23.36 16.17
N SER A 943 -53.42 24.41 16.31
CA SER A 943 -53.18 25.73 15.69
C SER A 943 -52.03 26.52 16.33
N LEU A 944 -51.44 26.01 17.42
CA LEU A 944 -50.27 26.59 18.10
C LEU A 944 -48.99 25.80 17.83
N LEU A 945 -49.07 24.69 17.07
CA LEU A 945 -47.91 23.93 16.62
C LEU A 945 -47.21 24.66 15.46
N SER A 946 -45.91 24.77 15.57
CA SER A 946 -44.98 25.19 14.52
C SER A 946 -43.91 24.11 14.32
N THR A 947 -43.32 24.08 13.12
CA THR A 947 -42.15 23.28 12.80
C THR A 947 -41.11 24.20 12.20
N ASP A 948 -39.90 24.10 12.72
CA ASP A 948 -38.72 24.63 12.05
C ASP A 948 -38.15 23.56 11.10
N ASP A 949 -37.38 23.97 10.10
CA ASP A 949 -36.65 23.09 9.17
C ASP A 949 -37.47 22.27 8.14
N LEU A 950 -38.62 22.81 7.68
CA LEU A 950 -39.26 22.36 6.44
C LEU A 950 -38.42 22.70 5.20
N VAL A 951 -38.50 21.87 4.15
CA VAL A 951 -37.77 22.05 2.89
C VAL A 951 -38.49 23.08 2.01
N GLY A 952 -37.77 24.11 1.58
CA GLY A 952 -38.23 25.06 0.56
C GLY A 952 -39.55 25.74 0.89
N SER A 953 -40.58 25.48 0.08
CA SER A 953 -41.94 26.03 0.24
C SER A 953 -42.97 25.02 0.77
N ASP A 954 -42.52 23.92 1.37
CA ASP A 954 -43.41 22.90 1.90
C ASP A 954 -44.32 23.42 3.02
N SER A 955 -45.52 22.85 3.09
CA SER A 955 -46.48 23.12 4.16
C SER A 955 -46.89 21.83 4.85
N LEU A 956 -46.88 21.86 6.18
CA LEU A 956 -47.24 20.73 7.02
C LEU A 956 -48.49 21.05 7.84
N ASN A 957 -49.50 20.21 7.71
CA ASN A 957 -50.75 20.29 8.46
C ASN A 957 -50.88 19.07 9.38
N TYR A 958 -51.39 19.32 10.57
CA TYR A 958 -51.53 18.34 11.64
C TYR A 958 -52.99 17.93 11.81
N SER A 959 -53.25 16.66 12.10
CA SER A 959 -54.55 16.18 12.55
C SER A 959 -54.39 15.12 13.63
N GLY A 960 -55.17 15.21 14.72
CA GLY A 960 -55.02 14.30 15.85
C GLY A 960 -55.09 14.97 17.22
N LEU A 961 -54.41 14.38 18.20
CA LEU A 961 -54.31 14.86 19.58
C LEU A 961 -52.85 15.00 20.02
N VAL A 962 -52.55 16.11 20.70
CA VAL A 962 -51.28 16.40 21.37
C VAL A 962 -51.56 17.00 22.74
N ASN A 963 -50.74 16.63 23.72
CA ASN A 963 -50.82 17.10 25.09
C ASN A 963 -49.46 17.62 25.55
N LEU A 964 -49.41 18.32 26.68
CA LEU A 964 -48.17 18.70 27.35
C LEU A 964 -47.94 17.82 28.57
N ALA A 965 -46.68 17.43 28.80
CA ALA A 965 -46.30 16.56 29.91
C ALA A 965 -46.66 17.12 31.30
N ALA A 966 -46.70 18.45 31.43
CA ALA A 966 -47.27 19.13 32.57
C ALA A 966 -47.94 20.45 32.14
N LYS A 967 -48.77 20.99 33.04
CA LYS A 967 -49.50 22.26 32.85
C LYS A 967 -48.73 23.50 33.29
N ASP A 968 -47.61 23.33 33.98
CA ASP A 968 -46.92 24.40 34.69
C ASP A 968 -46.14 25.33 33.75
N ALA A 969 -46.03 26.62 34.10
CA ALA A 969 -45.35 27.60 33.26
C ALA A 969 -43.85 27.28 33.08
N GLY A 970 -43.32 27.50 31.87
CA GLY A 970 -41.99 27.07 31.44
C GLY A 970 -42.03 26.21 30.17
N THR A 971 -40.88 25.61 29.83
CA THR A 971 -40.77 24.67 28.70
C THR A 971 -41.28 23.28 29.11
N GLN A 972 -42.20 22.73 28.32
CA GLN A 972 -42.84 21.44 28.55
C GLN A 972 -42.69 20.54 27.32
N THR A 973 -42.47 19.25 27.52
CA THR A 973 -42.47 18.27 26.42
C THR A 973 -43.88 18.11 25.85
N ILE A 974 -43.99 18.11 24.52
CA ILE A 974 -45.22 17.76 23.81
C ILE A 974 -45.31 16.23 23.72
N ILE A 975 -46.36 15.66 24.30
CA ILE A 975 -46.72 14.25 24.19
C ILE A 975 -47.59 14.08 22.94
N ILE A 976 -47.15 13.19 22.05
CA ILE A 976 -47.84 12.83 20.81
C ILE A 976 -48.55 11.49 21.05
N ASP A 977 -49.86 11.54 21.30
CA ASP A 977 -50.66 10.32 21.52
C ASP A 977 -51.14 9.72 20.19
N ALA A 978 -51.61 10.57 19.27
CA ALA A 978 -52.10 10.17 17.95
C ALA A 978 -52.10 11.37 16.99
N LEU A 979 -50.92 11.83 16.56
CA LEU A 979 -50.78 12.93 15.58
C LEU A 979 -50.41 12.37 14.20
N MET A 980 -51.19 12.73 13.19
CA MET A 980 -50.94 12.41 11.78
C MET A 980 -50.50 13.66 11.02
N LEU A 981 -49.47 13.49 10.19
CA LEU A 981 -48.98 14.48 9.24
C LEU A 981 -49.68 14.29 7.89
N ASN A 982 -49.99 15.39 7.19
CA ASN A 982 -50.56 15.34 5.83
C ASN A 982 -49.50 15.13 4.72
N ASN A 983 -48.21 15.15 5.07
CA ASN A 983 -47.09 15.00 4.14
C ASN A 983 -46.17 13.86 4.65
N SER A 984 -46.02 12.81 3.87
CA SER A 984 -45.19 11.63 4.18
C SER A 984 -43.69 11.87 4.08
N ASN A 985 -43.27 13.02 3.53
CA ASN A 985 -41.86 13.40 3.40
C ASN A 985 -41.22 13.80 4.74
N TYR A 986 -42.02 13.90 5.81
CA TYR A 986 -41.59 14.30 7.15
C TYR A 986 -41.99 13.26 8.21
N GLN A 987 -41.18 13.15 9.26
CA GLN A 987 -41.46 12.31 10.42
C GLN A 987 -41.17 13.03 11.75
N LEU A 988 -41.95 12.70 12.77
CA LEU A 988 -41.83 13.27 14.12
C LEU A 988 -40.80 12.47 14.93
N ALA A 989 -39.55 12.93 14.93
CA ALA A 989 -38.43 12.26 15.57
C ALA A 989 -37.43 13.20 16.29
N GLY A 990 -37.69 14.51 16.32
CA GLY A 990 -36.92 15.50 17.07
C GLY A 990 -37.52 15.85 18.45
N PRO A 991 -36.86 16.71 19.26
CA PRO A 991 -37.41 17.16 20.54
C PRO A 991 -38.66 18.03 20.34
N HIS A 992 -39.82 17.50 20.74
CA HIS A 992 -41.10 18.23 20.67
C HIS A 992 -41.34 19.03 21.96
N LEU A 993 -41.28 20.36 21.90
CA LEU A 993 -41.27 21.26 23.07
C LEU A 993 -42.24 22.44 22.91
N ALA A 994 -43.03 22.71 23.95
CA ALA A 994 -43.89 23.89 24.02
C ALA A 994 -43.47 24.82 25.17
N THR A 995 -43.57 26.13 24.97
CA THR A 995 -43.39 27.13 26.04
C THR A 995 -44.75 27.59 26.56
N ILE A 996 -45.01 27.33 27.83
CA ILE A 996 -46.16 27.87 28.56
C ILE A 996 -45.74 29.17 29.23
N ASN A 997 -46.16 30.31 28.67
CA ASN A 997 -45.94 31.63 29.25
C ASN A 997 -46.86 31.85 30.47
N PRO A 998 -46.39 32.42 31.59
CA PRO A 998 -47.25 32.73 32.73
C PRO A 998 -48.44 33.63 32.33
N MET A 999 -49.63 33.35 32.86
CA MET A 999 -50.78 34.23 32.64
C MET A 999 -50.54 35.57 33.33
N SER A 1000 -50.41 36.64 32.55
CA SER A 1000 -50.37 38.00 33.08
C SER A 1000 -51.71 38.34 33.71
N THR A 1001 -51.70 38.66 35.00
CA THR A 1001 -52.90 39.18 35.66
C THR A 1001 -53.28 40.53 35.02
N PRO A 1002 -54.57 40.78 34.69
CA PRO A 1002 -54.99 42.09 34.20
C PRO A 1002 -54.70 43.16 35.26
N SER A 1003 -53.70 43.99 35.01
CA SER A 1003 -53.23 45.01 35.96
C SER A 1003 -54.32 46.04 36.34
N SER A 1004 -55.35 46.19 35.49
CA SER A 1004 -56.44 47.16 35.64
C SER A 1004 -57.34 46.94 36.87
N SER A 1005 -57.50 45.71 37.38
CA SER A 1005 -58.33 45.46 38.58
C SER A 1005 -57.55 45.58 39.89
N VAL A 1006 -56.26 45.24 39.90
CA VAL A 1006 -55.42 45.30 41.11
C VAL A 1006 -54.78 46.68 41.30
N GLN A 1007 -54.35 47.36 40.24
CA GLN A 1007 -53.80 48.72 40.35
C GLN A 1007 -54.84 49.76 40.76
N SER A 1008 -56.13 49.59 40.43
CA SER A 1008 -57.18 50.53 40.83
C SER A 1008 -57.58 50.42 42.30
N GLN A 1009 -57.43 49.26 42.95
CA GLN A 1009 -57.68 49.14 44.39
C GLN A 1009 -56.46 49.51 45.24
N VAL A 1010 -55.23 49.29 44.75
CA VAL A 1010 -54.00 49.64 45.51
C VAL A 1010 -53.64 51.13 45.37
N SER A 1011 -53.92 51.78 44.23
CA SER A 1011 -53.71 53.24 44.07
C SER A 1011 -54.66 54.08 44.93
N ASN A 1012 -55.91 53.67 45.08
CA ASN A 1012 -56.89 54.41 45.89
C ASN A 1012 -56.65 54.31 47.41
N ILE A 1013 -55.97 53.27 47.90
CA ILE A 1013 -55.60 53.15 49.31
C ILE A 1013 -54.32 53.94 49.64
N SER A 1014 -53.38 54.04 48.70
CA SER A 1014 -52.13 54.80 48.87
C SER A 1014 -52.31 56.31 48.69
N ALA A 1015 -53.11 56.77 47.72
CA ALA A 1015 -53.37 58.20 47.51
C ALA A 1015 -54.16 58.86 48.66
N ALA A 1016 -55.06 58.12 49.31
CA ALA A 1016 -55.85 58.61 50.45
C ALA A 1016 -55.01 58.78 51.74
N LEU A 1017 -53.96 57.96 51.91
CA LEU A 1017 -53.08 58.03 53.09
C LEU A 1017 -51.94 59.05 52.93
N LEU A 1018 -51.50 59.31 51.69
CA LEU A 1018 -50.36 60.21 51.42
C LEU A 1018 -50.75 61.70 51.43
N ASN A 1019 -51.97 62.04 51.01
CA ASN A 1019 -52.47 63.43 51.00
C ASN A 1019 -52.92 63.97 52.38
N ALA A 1020 -53.00 63.14 53.42
CA ALA A 1020 -53.40 63.55 54.76
C ALA A 1020 -52.24 64.08 55.63
N ASN A 1021 -50.98 63.80 55.27
CA ASN A 1021 -49.79 64.09 56.10
C ASN A 1021 -48.84 65.14 55.50
N PHE A 1022 -49.12 65.70 54.32
CA PHE A 1022 -48.31 66.77 53.71
C PHE A 1022 -48.86 68.19 53.91
N SER A 1023 -50.09 68.34 54.42
CA SER A 1023 -50.69 69.65 54.72
C SER A 1023 -50.32 70.23 56.10
N THR A 1024 -49.65 69.45 56.96
CA THR A 1024 -49.33 69.83 58.35
C THR A 1024 -47.84 70.05 58.63
N LEU A 1025 -46.97 69.92 57.62
CA LEU A 1025 -45.52 70.14 57.72
C LEU A 1025 -45.01 71.39 56.98
N ASN A 1026 -45.82 72.01 56.13
CA ASN A 1026 -45.41 73.16 55.31
C ASN A 1026 -45.66 74.55 55.96
N GLU A 1027 -46.07 74.60 57.24
CA GLU A 1027 -46.26 75.85 58.01
C GLU A 1027 -45.16 76.09 59.08
N LYS A 1028 -44.05 75.33 59.08
CA LYS A 1028 -43.05 75.41 60.17
C LYS A 1028 -41.58 75.59 59.81
N PHE A 1029 -41.23 75.82 58.55
CA PHE A 1029 -39.83 76.09 58.14
C PHE A 1029 -39.67 77.31 57.22
N SER A 1030 -40.56 78.29 57.33
CA SER A 1030 -40.38 79.63 56.76
C SER A 1030 -39.72 80.58 57.78
N ASP A 1031 -38.57 80.19 58.35
CA ASP A 1031 -37.76 81.06 59.23
C ASP A 1031 -36.31 80.55 59.41
N ALA A 1032 -35.52 80.55 58.33
CA ALA A 1032 -34.05 80.55 58.42
C ALA A 1032 -33.40 80.98 57.08
N LEU A 1033 -32.52 81.98 57.20
CA LEU A 1033 -31.53 82.54 56.27
C LEU A 1033 -30.98 81.54 55.22
N ILE A 1034 -30.78 81.91 53.93
CA ILE A 1034 -29.92 82.99 53.37
C ILE A 1034 -28.43 82.78 53.68
N THR A 1035 -27.58 82.90 52.63
CA THR A 1035 -26.09 82.97 52.64
C THR A 1035 -25.33 81.74 53.18
N ASP A 1036 -24.10 81.44 52.75
CA ASP A 1036 -23.39 81.68 51.48
C ASP A 1036 -22.08 80.86 51.51
N GLN A 1037 -21.57 80.47 50.33
CA GLN A 1037 -20.13 80.24 50.03
C GLN A 1037 -19.27 79.17 50.78
N LEU A 1038 -18.20 78.78 50.05
CA LEU A 1038 -16.88 78.26 50.48
C LEU A 1038 -16.61 76.75 50.73
N SER A 1039 -15.86 76.21 49.75
CA SER A 1039 -14.49 75.63 49.86
C SER A 1039 -14.21 74.22 50.40
N GLY A 1040 -13.38 73.49 49.62
CA GLY A 1040 -12.50 72.38 50.05
C GLY A 1040 -13.21 71.05 50.32
N ASP A 1041 -12.54 69.90 50.29
CA ASP A 1041 -11.23 69.50 49.72
C ASP A 1041 -11.27 67.95 49.63
N ASP A 1042 -10.22 67.28 49.15
CA ASP A 1042 -9.94 65.84 49.35
C ASP A 1042 -10.91 64.79 48.69
N ASP A 1043 -10.49 63.60 48.23
CA ASP A 1043 -9.19 63.13 47.73
C ASP A 1043 -9.37 61.80 46.94
N ILE A 1044 -8.33 61.38 46.21
CA ILE A 1044 -7.98 59.98 45.83
C ILE A 1044 -8.95 59.10 44.99
N ASN A 1045 -8.68 59.08 43.68
CA ASN A 1045 -8.05 57.99 42.90
C ASN A 1045 -8.74 56.60 42.62
N ALA A 1046 -8.33 56.03 41.47
CA ALA A 1046 -8.55 54.67 40.92
C ALA A 1046 -10.02 54.25 40.63
N GLN A 1047 -10.48 54.05 39.38
CA GLN A 1047 -9.90 53.33 38.24
C GLN A 1047 -9.67 51.82 38.50
N ASP A 1048 -10.75 51.01 38.46
CA ASP A 1048 -10.70 49.70 37.80
C ASP A 1048 -12.08 49.12 37.44
N LYS A 1049 -12.14 48.40 36.30
CA LYS A 1049 -13.16 47.39 35.91
C LYS A 1049 -14.64 47.81 35.81
N LEU A 1050 -14.95 48.53 34.73
CA LEU A 1050 -16.27 48.51 34.09
C LEU A 1050 -16.42 47.33 33.11
N ILE A 1051 -17.67 47.07 32.70
CA ILE A 1051 -18.10 46.19 31.59
C ILE A 1051 -18.02 44.67 31.84
N ASN A 1052 -18.98 44.13 32.62
CA ASN A 1052 -19.78 42.98 32.14
C ASN A 1052 -21.06 42.74 32.96
N SER A 1053 -22.22 43.01 32.37
CA SER A 1053 -23.50 42.28 32.58
C SER A 1053 -24.62 43.01 31.84
N ALA A 1054 -25.01 42.50 30.68
CA ALA A 1054 -26.30 42.86 30.08
C ALA A 1054 -27.42 42.23 30.91
N ALA A 1055 -28.36 43.05 31.38
CA ALA A 1055 -29.56 42.57 32.04
C ALA A 1055 -30.77 43.45 31.67
N LEU A 1056 -31.71 42.84 30.95
CA LEU A 1056 -33.16 43.10 31.00
C LEU A 1056 -33.63 44.55 30.77
N GLY A 1057 -34.17 44.86 29.59
CA GLY A 1057 -34.72 46.20 29.33
C GLY A 1057 -35.73 46.35 28.19
N ARG A 1058 -35.66 45.54 27.11
CA ARG A 1058 -36.69 45.36 26.08
C ARG A 1058 -36.32 44.22 25.13
#